data_AF-A0A1N6DPW6-F1
#
_entry.id   AF-A0A1N6DPW6-F1
#
_cell.length_a   1.000
_cell.length_b   1.000
_cell.length_c   1.000
_cell.angle_alpha   90.00
_cell.angle_beta   90.00
_cell.angle_gamma   90.00
#
_symmetry.space_group_name_H-M   'P 1'
#
loop_
_entity.id
_entity.type
_entity.pdbx_description
1 polymer ?
#
loop_
_entity_poly.entity_id
_entity_poly.type
_entity_poly.pdbx_seq_one_letter_code
_entity_poly.pdbx_strand_id
1 'polypeptide(L)'
;MLKRISILFLFFLACISAQAAVKYASPSGNSSNSGNDQSNPWNLSYALGVGSPLVAGDSLVLMDGTYEGNFESYLNGTDSDPIIVVAQNDGMATIDAGKNRTNGTGLLIYGSYTWFVGLKVTSSSTVRSSDASNGFAEIKDELGITVLGDHIKIINCWVYDIVGGGIELWRNGFNNEVYGSIIFNNGSQGDTRGNGHGFYVQHQDENQPKILENNIVFQNASQGINLYTTNPENKGVKVIRNVSFNTGVIATVNLSVHRPPHNFTVGSRNNLSSEVVVTDNIFYRDLQGSRLMADQVRNVTLGRTYMPNENIRFSENLIYGGGNLLEILPLNNIEIGANRFFNVHGNFYAVLGDKSSFPNASWNSNFYFNLNNQDMPFNDLTFGDWKNNFGFDLESQLSTNPISDQEVLITQNKYDPSKFYVTVLKFNTNPEALVDFSEFGELKGKNYEIIDFQNPFDPTQKVEGVFGENTISFPMNWNKSMQPNGNMPYGVVHTDATFGTFLIQFKTSEELPAPVFKEEIRLSLAENGMASTKPSDYFVSGYSDAYSYDFSRELNFTCADLGMNEVQVKVKSEGVVKWEGTVKVTVLDELKPELTLKEYQGIIDLTSSNIFEIKPEHIVAGVLDNCGENLEILYSPQTIGCENFNVPVKVEVSVKDQSGNTTIGSTVVTIEKTESRKVSLNGPGTATTGSEVLLELGSEFDYQVIGWYRGEELISSSTSNVISIKESGAYSALLLPVNGCPVYSKVKEVEFYESPPTGENPYPPLKEMIELALNENGIGELSIAELFTATLPDGLSVKLNQQRFTCDNLGEQQIGVTIEDLEGNIWKEGVSVNVLDLMPPVLETKNLEVELDLSVGSLILEAGDFVSNVADNCGIQELSINQAELTCESVGKEIQVELRAVDFSGNVTEKTARVFVKGMSSKPVIISGPESICAGDIKKISLDSEAVFEVVRWRRNGTEIQGENGKSLEIEEGGVYHAVIRYEGGCLSETEKIEIKTLEKPEGEILEDGNVLIAPDGDFEYQWYRNGEVMVGETGSTLELNQMGLYSVEFTNSNGCASMLGPVEITISGLIGGVLVSQELKIYPNPVLDEVVLETTGDFEFIPDTWKVRDANGKEVNVNITLISQTSSRIILDIRSLASGVYLVAIEGEEKQLFLGRILKIK
;
A
#
# COMPACT_ATOMS: atom_id res chain seq x y z
N MET A 1 14.73 10.51 1.36
CA MET A 1 14.89 11.36 0.15
C MET A 1 14.42 10.63 -1.12
N LEU A 2 13.42 9.74 -1.02
CA LEU A 2 12.87 8.93 -2.12
C LEU A 2 11.34 8.83 -1.92
N LYS A 3 10.62 9.92 -2.17
CA LYS A 3 9.16 9.93 -2.37
C LYS A 3 8.88 11.17 -3.22
N ARG A 4 8.20 11.00 -4.36
CA ARG A 4 7.69 12.01 -5.32
C ARG A 4 8.42 11.99 -6.68
N ILE A 5 8.01 11.10 -7.58
CA ILE A 5 8.30 11.20 -9.02
C ILE A 5 7.03 11.28 -9.91
N SER A 6 5.80 11.15 -9.38
CA SER A 6 4.66 10.83 -10.28
C SER A 6 3.48 11.80 -10.28
N ILE A 7 3.64 13.03 -9.77
CA ILE A 7 2.48 13.95 -9.62
C ILE A 7 2.22 14.78 -10.89
N LEU A 8 3.08 14.73 -11.91
CA LEU A 8 2.91 15.56 -13.11
C LEU A 8 1.69 15.18 -13.95
N PHE A 9 1.30 13.90 -13.98
CA PHE A 9 0.16 13.44 -14.78
C PHE A 9 -1.21 13.80 -14.15
N LEU A 10 -1.27 13.92 -12.81
CA LEU A 10 -2.46 14.35 -12.08
C LEU A 10 -2.77 15.84 -12.25
N PHE A 11 -1.82 16.65 -12.70
CA PHE A 11 -2.04 18.08 -12.96
C PHE A 11 -2.73 18.36 -14.29
N PHE A 12 -2.55 17.50 -15.30
CA PHE A 12 -3.28 17.59 -16.59
C PHE A 12 -4.78 17.25 -16.46
N LEU A 13 -5.16 16.63 -15.35
CA LEU A 13 -6.52 16.27 -14.96
C LEU A 13 -7.35 17.44 -14.41
N ALA A 14 -6.76 18.62 -14.23
CA ALA A 14 -7.40 19.80 -13.61
C ALA A 14 -8.55 20.45 -14.43
N CYS A 15 -9.02 19.80 -15.50
CA CYS A 15 -10.23 20.19 -16.25
C CYS A 15 -11.35 19.14 -16.22
N ILE A 16 -11.20 18.05 -15.47
CA ILE A 16 -12.29 17.06 -15.31
C ILE A 16 -13.12 17.42 -14.09
N SER A 17 -14.43 17.19 -14.21
CA SER A 17 -15.48 17.62 -13.30
C SER A 17 -15.21 17.29 -11.82
N ALA A 18 -15.75 18.11 -10.91
CA ALA A 18 -15.54 18.05 -9.45
C ALA A 18 -16.03 16.76 -8.76
N GLN A 19 -16.36 15.69 -9.49
CA GLN A 19 -16.98 14.47 -8.97
C GLN A 19 -16.09 13.21 -9.07
N ALA A 20 -14.86 13.34 -9.61
CA ALA A 20 -13.94 12.22 -9.84
C ALA A 20 -13.31 11.67 -8.54
N ALA A 21 -13.51 10.39 -8.23
CA ALA A 21 -12.87 9.73 -7.10
C ALA A 21 -11.53 9.08 -7.49
N VAL A 22 -10.55 9.14 -6.58
CA VAL A 22 -9.30 8.38 -6.70
C VAL A 22 -9.43 7.07 -5.93
N LYS A 23 -9.21 5.94 -6.60
CA LYS A 23 -9.21 4.59 -6.02
C LYS A 23 -7.84 3.94 -6.14
N TYR A 24 -7.58 2.94 -5.34
CA TYR A 24 -6.30 2.22 -5.30
C TYR A 24 -6.49 0.72 -5.51
N ALA A 25 -5.64 0.14 -6.35
CA ALA A 25 -5.44 -1.30 -6.44
C ALA A 25 -3.98 -1.66 -6.20
N SER A 26 -3.72 -2.84 -5.65
CA SER A 26 -2.36 -3.35 -5.41
C SER A 26 -2.27 -4.85 -5.74
N PRO A 27 -1.05 -5.40 -5.93
CA PRO A 27 -0.88 -6.84 -6.13
C PRO A 27 -1.41 -7.70 -4.98
N SER A 28 -1.35 -7.18 -3.75
CA SER A 28 -1.83 -7.83 -2.53
C SER A 28 -3.23 -7.37 -2.09
N GLY A 29 -3.92 -6.59 -2.92
CA GLY A 29 -5.21 -6.01 -2.60
C GLY A 29 -6.33 -7.05 -2.47
N ASN A 30 -7.46 -6.63 -1.90
CA ASN A 30 -8.62 -7.51 -1.67
C ASN A 30 -9.90 -6.85 -2.17
N SER A 31 -10.79 -7.62 -2.80
CA SER A 31 -12.09 -7.13 -3.31
C SER A 31 -13.05 -6.71 -2.21
N SER A 32 -12.85 -7.13 -0.96
CA SER A 32 -13.64 -6.65 0.18
C SER A 32 -13.20 -5.28 0.69
N ASN A 33 -12.05 -4.77 0.25
CA ASN A 33 -11.53 -3.48 0.70
C ASN A 33 -12.33 -2.32 0.11
N SER A 34 -12.19 -1.12 0.69
CA SER A 34 -12.87 0.09 0.21
C SER A 34 -12.27 0.65 -1.08
N GLY A 35 -10.98 0.43 -1.33
CA GLY A 35 -10.23 1.01 -2.44
C GLY A 35 -10.01 2.52 -2.32
N ASN A 36 -10.43 3.15 -1.21
CA ASN A 36 -10.38 4.62 -1.05
C ASN A 36 -9.02 5.14 -0.57
N ASP A 37 -8.15 4.25 -0.10
CA ASP A 37 -6.84 4.59 0.45
C ASP A 37 -5.82 3.46 0.18
N GLN A 38 -4.54 3.79 0.27
CA GLN A 38 -3.44 2.86 -0.04
C GLN A 38 -3.30 1.71 0.99
N SER A 39 -3.88 1.81 2.18
CA SER A 39 -3.84 0.74 3.19
C SER A 39 -4.94 -0.32 2.96
N ASN A 40 -6.00 0.04 2.23
CA ASN A 40 -7.10 -0.86 1.87
C ASN A 40 -7.34 -0.88 0.34
N PRO A 41 -6.36 -1.31 -0.48
CA PRO A 41 -6.51 -1.34 -1.94
C PRO A 41 -7.31 -2.55 -2.43
N TRP A 42 -7.94 -2.41 -3.60
CA TRP A 42 -8.57 -3.54 -4.30
C TRP A 42 -7.54 -4.46 -4.95
N ASN A 43 -7.93 -5.72 -5.22
CA ASN A 43 -7.21 -6.49 -6.25
C ASN A 43 -7.60 -5.99 -7.65
N LEU A 44 -6.70 -6.16 -8.61
CA LEU A 44 -6.86 -5.62 -9.96
C LEU A 44 -8.03 -6.26 -10.73
N SER A 45 -8.27 -7.57 -10.56
CA SER A 45 -9.38 -8.26 -11.24
C SER A 45 -10.75 -7.70 -10.83
N TYR A 46 -10.94 -7.36 -9.56
CA TYR A 46 -12.15 -6.70 -9.07
C TYR A 46 -12.24 -5.26 -9.59
N ALA A 47 -11.12 -4.52 -9.55
CA ALA A 47 -11.08 -3.12 -9.97
C ALA A 47 -11.38 -2.93 -11.47
N LEU A 48 -10.98 -3.88 -12.34
CA LEU A 48 -11.20 -3.79 -13.79
C LEU A 48 -12.43 -4.56 -14.29
N GLY A 49 -12.90 -5.55 -13.53
CA GLY A 49 -13.92 -6.51 -13.98
C GLY A 49 -15.32 -5.95 -14.21
N VAL A 50 -16.24 -6.80 -14.67
CA VAL A 50 -17.65 -6.44 -14.99
C VAL A 50 -18.39 -5.79 -13.81
N GLY A 51 -18.04 -6.17 -12.57
CA GLY A 51 -18.63 -5.63 -11.34
C GLY A 51 -17.84 -4.48 -10.74
N SER A 52 -16.93 -3.85 -11.49
CA SER A 52 -16.13 -2.74 -10.98
C SER A 52 -17.01 -1.62 -10.43
N PRO A 53 -16.69 -1.08 -9.24
CA PRO A 53 -17.39 0.06 -8.66
C PRO A 53 -16.96 1.41 -9.24
N LEU A 54 -15.98 1.44 -10.17
CA LEU A 54 -15.52 2.68 -10.82
C LEU A 54 -16.61 3.24 -11.74
N VAL A 55 -16.79 4.56 -11.69
CA VAL A 55 -17.71 5.30 -12.57
C VAL A 55 -16.96 6.29 -13.45
N ALA A 56 -17.60 6.80 -14.49
CA ALA A 56 -17.03 7.79 -15.40
C ALA A 56 -16.41 8.99 -14.64
N GLY A 57 -15.18 9.37 -14.99
CA GLY A 57 -14.38 10.39 -14.33
C GLY A 57 -13.44 9.86 -13.24
N ASP A 58 -13.67 8.66 -12.71
CA ASP A 58 -12.80 8.11 -11.66
C ASP A 58 -11.38 7.82 -12.15
N SER A 59 -10.42 7.87 -11.22
CA SER A 59 -9.04 7.43 -11.43
C SER A 59 -8.72 6.22 -10.56
N LEU A 60 -8.20 5.16 -11.16
CA LEU A 60 -7.65 3.99 -10.48
C LEU A 60 -6.12 4.05 -10.49
N VAL A 61 -5.53 4.27 -9.32
CA VAL A 61 -4.09 4.24 -9.11
C VAL A 61 -3.64 2.81 -8.82
N LEU A 62 -2.80 2.26 -9.70
CA LEU A 62 -2.16 0.97 -9.51
C LEU A 62 -0.87 1.17 -8.70
N MET A 63 -0.87 0.66 -7.47
CA MET A 63 0.30 0.70 -6.61
C MET A 63 1.45 -0.11 -7.20
N ASP A 64 2.68 0.25 -6.82
CA ASP A 64 3.89 -0.41 -7.30
C ASP A 64 3.88 -1.92 -6.98
N GLY A 65 4.44 -2.69 -7.91
CA GLY A 65 4.60 -4.13 -7.78
C GLY A 65 4.09 -4.90 -9.00
N THR A 66 4.20 -6.23 -8.91
CA THR A 66 3.86 -7.15 -10.01
C THR A 66 2.47 -7.75 -9.81
N TYR A 67 1.56 -7.47 -10.74
CA TYR A 67 0.23 -8.03 -10.86
C TYR A 67 0.28 -9.27 -11.74
N GLU A 68 0.11 -10.43 -11.13
CA GLU A 68 0.35 -11.72 -11.77
C GLU A 68 -0.94 -12.27 -12.37
N GLY A 69 -0.95 -12.48 -13.68
CA GLY A 69 -2.05 -13.14 -14.39
C GLY A 69 -2.62 -12.32 -15.55
N ASN A 70 -3.81 -12.73 -15.99
CA ASN A 70 -4.55 -12.14 -17.11
C ASN A 70 -5.72 -11.32 -16.58
N PHE A 71 -5.83 -10.07 -17.02
CA PHE A 71 -6.85 -9.14 -16.53
C PHE A 71 -7.80 -8.69 -17.64
N GLU A 72 -9.09 -8.64 -17.33
CA GLU A 72 -10.11 -8.12 -18.23
C GLU A 72 -10.64 -6.78 -17.70
N SER A 73 -10.70 -5.78 -18.58
CA SER A 73 -11.26 -4.47 -18.26
C SER A 73 -12.60 -4.25 -18.96
N TYR A 74 -13.63 -4.01 -18.16
CA TYR A 74 -14.99 -3.67 -18.57
C TYR A 74 -15.35 -2.22 -18.19
N LEU A 75 -14.34 -1.39 -17.94
CA LEU A 75 -14.51 -0.01 -17.50
C LEU A 75 -15.14 0.85 -18.60
N ASN A 76 -16.15 1.65 -18.24
CA ASN A 76 -16.85 2.50 -19.19
C ASN A 76 -16.90 3.93 -18.66
N GLY A 77 -16.04 4.78 -19.22
CA GLY A 77 -16.10 6.22 -19.01
C GLY A 77 -17.04 6.90 -20.00
N THR A 78 -16.87 8.21 -20.15
CA THR A 78 -17.51 8.99 -21.21
C THR A 78 -16.48 9.91 -21.89
N ASP A 79 -16.87 10.56 -22.99
CA ASP A 79 -15.99 11.49 -23.70
C ASP A 79 -15.55 12.68 -22.84
N SER A 80 -16.44 13.21 -21.99
CA SER A 80 -16.13 14.29 -21.06
C SER A 80 -15.42 13.82 -19.79
N ASP A 81 -15.70 12.59 -19.36
CA ASP A 81 -15.23 12.04 -18.08
C ASP A 81 -14.72 10.60 -18.29
N PRO A 82 -13.54 10.41 -18.92
CA PRO A 82 -12.94 9.10 -19.08
C PRO A 82 -12.52 8.52 -17.73
N ILE A 83 -12.45 7.19 -17.64
CA ILE A 83 -11.84 6.52 -16.48
C ILE A 83 -10.33 6.43 -16.72
N ILE A 84 -9.51 6.73 -15.72
CA ILE A 84 -8.05 6.73 -15.86
C ILE A 84 -7.44 5.66 -14.96
N VAL A 85 -6.81 4.66 -15.56
CA VAL A 85 -5.99 3.65 -14.88
C VAL A 85 -4.53 4.06 -15.01
N VAL A 86 -3.88 4.39 -13.89
CA VAL A 86 -2.53 4.99 -13.88
C VAL A 86 -1.62 4.30 -12.88
N ALA A 87 -0.37 4.05 -13.25
CA ALA A 87 0.64 3.57 -12.30
C ALA A 87 0.95 4.64 -11.24
N GLN A 88 1.07 4.25 -9.96
CA GLN A 88 1.45 5.14 -8.87
C GLN A 88 2.83 5.75 -9.12
N ASN A 89 3.78 4.92 -9.53
CA ASN A 89 5.04 5.36 -10.09
C ASN A 89 5.20 4.83 -11.50
N ASP A 90 5.58 5.73 -12.42
CA ASP A 90 5.66 5.43 -13.85
C ASP A 90 6.54 4.19 -14.08
N GLY A 91 5.96 3.18 -14.73
CA GLY A 91 6.65 1.93 -15.00
C GLY A 91 6.92 1.04 -13.78
N MET A 92 6.29 1.27 -12.63
CA MET A 92 6.47 0.44 -11.42
C MET A 92 5.27 -0.48 -11.13
N ALA A 93 4.13 -0.27 -11.79
CA ALA A 93 3.03 -1.22 -11.83
C ALA A 93 3.20 -2.15 -13.04
N THR A 94 3.58 -3.41 -12.78
CA THR A 94 3.90 -4.41 -13.80
C THR A 94 2.83 -5.48 -13.86
N ILE A 95 2.19 -5.68 -15.00
CA ILE A 95 1.35 -6.85 -15.26
C ILE A 95 2.23 -7.94 -15.88
N ASP A 96 2.32 -9.09 -15.22
CA ASP A 96 3.02 -10.28 -15.73
C ASP A 96 2.00 -11.30 -16.25
N ALA A 97 1.93 -11.44 -17.57
CA ALA A 97 1.01 -12.33 -18.26
C ALA A 97 1.38 -13.82 -18.16
N GLY A 98 2.65 -14.16 -17.86
CA GLY A 98 3.16 -15.53 -17.88
C GLY A 98 2.96 -16.30 -16.56
N LYS A 99 2.76 -15.59 -15.45
CA LYS A 99 2.64 -16.21 -14.13
C LYS A 99 1.25 -16.84 -13.95
N ASN A 100 1.24 -18.14 -13.64
CA ASN A 100 0.13 -19.13 -13.71
C ASN A 100 -0.06 -19.90 -15.03
N ARG A 101 0.86 -19.78 -16.01
CA ARG A 101 0.99 -20.67 -17.20
C ARG A 101 -0.29 -20.91 -18.02
N THR A 102 -1.23 -19.96 -18.03
CA THR A 102 -2.44 -20.03 -18.84
C THR A 102 -2.25 -19.31 -20.17
N ASN A 103 -2.82 -19.86 -21.24
CA ASN A 103 -3.05 -19.08 -22.46
C ASN A 103 -3.97 -17.90 -22.11
N GLY A 104 -3.63 -16.68 -22.51
CA GLY A 104 -4.36 -15.49 -22.09
C GLY A 104 -3.71 -14.17 -22.50
N THR A 105 -4.39 -13.06 -22.23
CA THR A 105 -3.88 -11.70 -22.48
C THR A 105 -3.56 -11.04 -21.14
N GLY A 106 -2.39 -10.40 -21.00
CA GLY A 106 -2.05 -9.63 -19.80
C GLY A 106 -3.13 -8.61 -19.44
N LEU A 107 -3.57 -7.82 -20.43
CA LEU A 107 -4.69 -6.90 -20.30
C LEU A 107 -5.62 -6.92 -21.53
N LEU A 108 -6.84 -7.43 -21.35
CA LEU A 108 -7.89 -7.48 -22.38
C LEU A 108 -8.98 -6.43 -22.09
N ILE A 109 -9.18 -5.49 -23.00
CA ILE A 109 -10.03 -4.30 -22.78
C ILE A 109 -11.29 -4.39 -23.64
N TYR A 110 -12.42 -4.64 -22.98
CA TYR A 110 -13.76 -4.64 -23.57
C TYR A 110 -14.49 -3.30 -23.43
N GLY A 111 -14.19 -2.57 -22.35
CA GLY A 111 -14.82 -1.31 -22.00
C GLY A 111 -14.51 -0.15 -22.96
N SER A 112 -14.99 1.05 -22.65
CA SER A 112 -14.84 2.23 -23.49
C SER A 112 -14.43 3.47 -22.70
N TYR A 113 -13.89 4.49 -23.38
CA TYR A 113 -13.50 5.78 -22.78
C TYR A 113 -12.62 5.61 -21.54
N THR A 114 -11.61 4.74 -21.64
CA THR A 114 -10.69 4.42 -20.54
C THR A 114 -9.26 4.62 -20.98
N TRP A 115 -8.46 5.29 -20.14
CA TRP A 115 -7.05 5.58 -20.41
C TRP A 115 -6.18 4.72 -19.49
N PHE A 116 -5.20 4.03 -20.07
CA PHE A 116 -4.20 3.25 -19.34
C PHE A 116 -2.86 3.94 -19.48
N VAL A 117 -2.27 4.34 -18.35
CA VAL A 117 -1.13 5.28 -18.32
C VAL A 117 0.04 4.71 -17.50
N GLY A 118 1.22 4.64 -18.12
CA GLY A 118 2.48 4.35 -17.42
C GLY A 118 2.62 2.91 -16.92
N LEU A 119 1.86 1.96 -17.46
CA LEU A 119 1.90 0.56 -17.06
C LEU A 119 3.05 -0.19 -17.73
N LYS A 120 3.64 -1.18 -17.03
CA LYS A 120 4.44 -2.22 -17.68
C LYS A 120 3.60 -3.46 -17.88
N VAL A 121 3.69 -4.08 -19.06
CA VAL A 121 3.08 -5.37 -19.36
C VAL A 121 4.16 -6.27 -19.94
N THR A 122 4.43 -7.38 -19.28
CA THR A 122 5.50 -8.32 -19.64
C THR A 122 5.10 -9.76 -19.40
N SER A 123 5.98 -10.71 -19.72
CA SER A 123 5.81 -12.12 -19.38
C SER A 123 7.09 -12.69 -18.77
N SER A 124 6.93 -13.37 -17.63
CA SER A 124 7.97 -14.19 -17.01
C SER A 124 8.20 -15.53 -17.72
N SER A 125 7.41 -15.88 -18.74
CA SER A 125 7.56 -17.13 -19.48
C SER A 125 8.88 -17.18 -20.26
N THR A 126 9.68 -18.22 -19.97
CA THR A 126 10.99 -18.44 -20.62
C THR A 126 10.93 -19.37 -21.83
N VAL A 127 9.79 -20.04 -22.06
CA VAL A 127 9.59 -20.96 -23.20
C VAL A 127 9.00 -20.18 -24.37
N ARG A 128 9.86 -19.82 -25.33
CA ARG A 128 9.53 -19.03 -26.53
C ARG A 128 9.97 -19.70 -27.83
N SER A 129 10.71 -20.79 -27.73
CA SER A 129 11.04 -21.70 -28.82
C SER A 129 10.82 -23.13 -28.35
N SER A 130 10.25 -24.01 -29.17
CA SER A 130 10.15 -25.44 -28.85
C SER A 130 11.41 -26.15 -29.34
N ASP A 131 12.21 -26.71 -28.44
CA ASP A 131 13.44 -27.44 -28.80
C ASP A 131 13.68 -28.67 -27.90
N ALA A 132 14.65 -29.51 -28.27
CA ALA A 132 14.96 -30.72 -27.51
C ALA A 132 15.57 -30.41 -26.13
N SER A 133 16.23 -29.27 -25.97
CA SER A 133 16.85 -28.84 -24.71
C SER A 133 15.85 -28.45 -23.64
N ASN A 134 14.65 -27.99 -24.02
CA ASN A 134 13.55 -27.70 -23.09
C ASN A 134 12.50 -28.82 -22.98
N GLY A 135 12.80 -30.01 -23.49
CA GLY A 135 11.89 -31.15 -23.45
C GLY A 135 10.66 -31.02 -24.36
N PHE A 136 10.76 -30.23 -25.43
CA PHE A 136 9.65 -29.89 -26.34
C PHE A 136 8.47 -29.24 -25.61
N ALA A 137 8.78 -28.30 -24.70
CA ALA A 137 7.76 -27.55 -23.98
C ALA A 137 6.89 -26.74 -24.96
N GLU A 138 5.58 -26.74 -24.73
CA GLU A 138 4.62 -25.97 -25.52
C GLU A 138 4.84 -24.47 -25.31
N ILE A 139 4.94 -23.72 -26.40
CA ILE A 139 4.93 -22.25 -26.38
C ILE A 139 3.50 -21.80 -26.07
N LYS A 140 3.33 -21.00 -25.02
CA LYS A 140 2.02 -20.52 -24.58
C LYS A 140 1.51 -19.36 -25.45
N ASP A 141 0.20 -19.32 -25.63
CA ASP A 141 -0.48 -18.24 -26.36
C ASP A 141 -0.74 -17.08 -25.39
N GLU A 142 0.29 -16.25 -25.18
CA GLU A 142 0.27 -15.12 -24.27
C GLU A 142 0.32 -13.80 -25.06
N LEU A 143 -0.68 -12.93 -24.88
CA LEU A 143 -0.72 -11.60 -25.50
C LEU A 143 -0.49 -10.51 -24.45
N GLY A 144 0.01 -9.34 -24.88
CA GLY A 144 0.29 -8.23 -23.97
C GLY A 144 -0.98 -7.45 -23.65
N ILE A 145 -1.31 -6.47 -24.49
CA ILE A 145 -2.52 -5.66 -24.37
C ILE A 145 -3.40 -5.87 -25.61
N THR A 146 -4.64 -6.27 -25.39
CA THR A 146 -5.63 -6.45 -26.46
C THR A 146 -6.79 -5.49 -26.25
N VAL A 147 -7.09 -4.67 -27.25
CA VAL A 147 -8.16 -3.67 -27.20
C VAL A 147 -9.28 -4.05 -28.15
N LEU A 148 -10.48 -4.27 -27.58
CA LEU A 148 -11.71 -4.57 -28.31
C LEU A 148 -12.72 -3.41 -28.28
N GLY A 149 -12.68 -2.56 -27.24
CA GLY A 149 -13.60 -1.44 -27.08
C GLY A 149 -13.13 -0.11 -27.66
N ASP A 150 -13.96 0.93 -27.48
CA ASP A 150 -13.86 2.21 -28.18
C ASP A 150 -13.29 3.33 -27.28
N HIS A 151 -12.68 4.34 -27.90
CA HIS A 151 -12.12 5.52 -27.23
C HIS A 151 -11.12 5.17 -26.12
N ILE A 152 -10.37 4.09 -26.33
CA ILE A 152 -9.32 3.63 -25.42
C ILE A 152 -8.02 4.37 -25.73
N LYS A 153 -7.33 4.79 -24.67
CA LYS A 153 -5.99 5.36 -24.77
C LYS A 153 -4.98 4.50 -24.02
N ILE A 154 -3.89 4.14 -24.68
CA ILE A 154 -2.72 3.50 -24.06
C ILE A 154 -1.58 4.51 -24.14
N ILE A 155 -1.15 5.03 -23.00
CA ILE A 155 -0.25 6.19 -22.92
C ILE A 155 0.98 5.83 -22.10
N ASN A 156 2.17 6.02 -22.68
CA ASN A 156 3.46 5.84 -22.01
C ASN A 156 3.64 4.45 -21.37
N CYS A 157 3.00 3.42 -21.93
CA CYS A 157 3.11 2.06 -21.42
C CYS A 157 4.33 1.35 -22.01
N TRP A 158 4.90 0.41 -21.26
CA TRP A 158 5.96 -0.48 -21.72
C TRP A 158 5.37 -1.87 -21.93
N VAL A 159 5.51 -2.43 -23.13
CA VAL A 159 4.99 -3.76 -23.47
C VAL A 159 6.11 -4.60 -24.06
N TYR A 160 6.66 -5.52 -23.27
CA TYR A 160 7.89 -6.21 -23.64
C TYR A 160 7.97 -7.65 -23.16
N ASP A 161 8.75 -8.47 -23.87
CA ASP A 161 8.96 -9.90 -23.55
C ASP A 161 7.67 -10.73 -23.48
N ILE A 162 6.61 -10.28 -24.15
CA ILE A 162 5.41 -11.09 -24.33
C ILE A 162 5.72 -12.26 -25.28
N VAL A 163 5.27 -13.48 -24.97
CA VAL A 163 5.52 -14.68 -25.81
C VAL A 163 4.80 -14.60 -27.17
N GLY A 164 3.63 -13.94 -27.22
CA GLY A 164 2.85 -13.64 -28.42
C GLY A 164 2.98 -12.19 -28.88
N GLY A 165 1.87 -11.54 -29.20
CA GLY A 165 1.83 -10.14 -29.67
C GLY A 165 1.90 -9.12 -28.53
N GLY A 166 2.56 -7.98 -28.78
CA GLY A 166 2.66 -6.86 -27.84
C GLY A 166 1.32 -6.16 -27.63
N ILE A 167 0.93 -5.28 -28.56
CA ILE A 167 -0.35 -4.56 -28.52
C ILE A 167 -1.22 -4.92 -29.73
N GLU A 168 -2.44 -5.38 -29.47
CA GLU A 168 -3.41 -5.74 -30.50
C GLU A 168 -4.64 -4.83 -30.45
N LEU A 169 -4.87 -4.09 -31.54
CA LEU A 169 -6.04 -3.24 -31.70
C LEU A 169 -7.02 -3.89 -32.68
N TRP A 170 -8.05 -4.55 -32.16
CA TRP A 170 -8.99 -5.31 -32.96
C TRP A 170 -10.08 -4.45 -33.58
N ARG A 171 -10.64 -4.96 -34.67
CA ARG A 171 -11.57 -4.28 -35.58
C ARG A 171 -12.76 -3.57 -34.92
N ASN A 172 -13.26 -4.09 -33.80
CA ASN A 172 -14.47 -3.57 -33.15
C ASN A 172 -14.21 -2.32 -32.29
N GLY A 173 -12.94 -1.94 -32.08
CA GLY A 173 -12.57 -0.73 -31.34
C GLY A 173 -12.42 0.49 -32.25
N PHE A 174 -13.11 1.58 -31.95
CA PHE A 174 -13.11 2.85 -32.69
C PHE A 174 -12.43 3.96 -31.89
N ASN A 175 -11.83 4.96 -32.57
CA ASN A 175 -11.19 6.13 -31.93
C ASN A 175 -10.11 5.79 -30.87
N ASN A 176 -9.43 4.66 -31.04
CA ASN A 176 -8.39 4.24 -30.11
C ASN A 176 -7.05 4.92 -30.40
N GLU A 177 -6.32 5.24 -29.34
CA GLU A 177 -5.04 5.93 -29.40
C GLU A 177 -3.98 5.14 -28.64
N VAL A 178 -2.82 4.91 -29.26
CA VAL A 178 -1.62 4.44 -28.57
C VAL A 178 -0.53 5.47 -28.74
N TYR A 179 -0.10 6.05 -27.62
CA TYR A 179 0.81 7.18 -27.59
C TYR A 179 2.00 6.95 -26.67
N GLY A 180 3.21 7.33 -27.11
CA GLY A 180 4.39 7.37 -26.24
C GLY A 180 4.82 6.01 -25.68
N SER A 181 4.26 4.91 -26.18
CA SER A 181 4.47 3.58 -25.61
C SER A 181 5.71 2.91 -26.23
N ILE A 182 6.37 2.05 -25.45
CA ILE A 182 7.61 1.35 -25.81
C ILE A 182 7.33 -0.15 -25.93
N ILE A 183 7.53 -0.72 -27.11
CA ILE A 183 7.08 -2.07 -27.45
C ILE A 183 8.23 -2.89 -28.05
N PHE A 184 8.74 -3.87 -27.33
CA PHE A 184 9.95 -4.58 -27.77
C PHE A 184 10.09 -6.01 -27.28
N ASN A 185 10.99 -6.77 -27.91
CA ASN A 185 11.26 -8.17 -27.56
C ASN A 185 10.00 -9.04 -27.45
N ASN A 186 8.91 -8.74 -28.17
CA ASN A 186 7.70 -9.57 -28.13
C ASN A 186 7.74 -10.66 -29.20
N GLY A 187 7.18 -11.83 -28.89
CA GLY A 187 6.97 -12.94 -29.81
C GLY A 187 7.71 -14.23 -29.46
N SER A 188 7.66 -15.20 -30.37
CA SER A 188 8.20 -16.54 -30.19
C SER A 188 8.75 -17.07 -31.51
N GLN A 189 9.58 -18.13 -31.45
CA GLN A 189 10.06 -18.85 -32.61
C GLN A 189 9.09 -19.98 -32.98
N GLY A 190 8.52 -19.93 -34.20
CA GLY A 190 7.83 -21.06 -34.81
C GLY A 190 8.72 -21.85 -35.78
N ASP A 191 8.20 -22.90 -36.42
CA ASP A 191 8.99 -23.80 -37.28
C ASP A 191 9.70 -23.10 -38.45
N THR A 192 9.09 -22.04 -39.00
CA THR A 192 9.55 -21.41 -40.24
C THR A 192 9.73 -19.90 -40.14
N ARG A 193 9.30 -19.27 -39.05
CA ARG A 193 9.44 -17.82 -38.79
C ARG A 193 9.16 -17.49 -37.34
N GLY A 194 9.51 -16.27 -36.92
CA GLY A 194 8.99 -15.68 -35.69
C GLY A 194 7.49 -15.37 -35.76
N ASN A 195 6.81 -15.55 -34.63
CA ASN A 195 5.42 -15.21 -34.35
C ASN A 195 5.35 -14.08 -33.31
N GLY A 196 4.25 -13.32 -33.26
CA GLY A 196 4.12 -12.17 -32.37
C GLY A 196 4.62 -10.87 -33.01
N HIS A 197 3.72 -9.90 -33.10
CA HIS A 197 4.00 -8.57 -33.65
C HIS A 197 4.18 -7.56 -32.51
N GLY A 198 4.88 -6.45 -32.76
CA GLY A 198 4.86 -5.31 -31.84
C GLY A 198 3.44 -4.74 -31.75
N PHE A 199 2.90 -4.34 -32.91
CA PHE A 199 1.50 -4.00 -33.08
C PHE A 199 0.82 -4.93 -34.09
N TYR A 200 -0.40 -5.36 -33.74
CA TYR A 200 -1.35 -5.95 -34.68
C TYR A 200 -2.62 -5.10 -34.72
N VAL A 201 -2.95 -4.53 -35.89
CA VAL A 201 -4.06 -3.57 -36.00
C VAL A 201 -5.00 -3.94 -37.12
N GLN A 202 -6.29 -3.99 -36.78
CA GLN A 202 -7.40 -4.09 -37.71
C GLN A 202 -8.39 -2.95 -37.46
N HIS A 203 -8.95 -2.37 -38.51
CA HIS A 203 -9.93 -1.29 -38.42
C HIS A 203 -10.89 -1.28 -39.61
N GLN A 204 -12.01 -0.58 -39.46
CA GLN A 204 -13.07 -0.57 -40.49
C GLN A 204 -13.80 0.77 -40.66
N ASP A 205 -13.35 1.87 -40.05
CA ASP A 205 -14.05 3.16 -40.17
C ASP A 205 -13.09 4.34 -40.16
N GLU A 206 -12.95 5.01 -41.32
CA GLU A 206 -12.11 6.20 -41.49
C GLU A 206 -12.54 7.40 -40.65
N ASN A 207 -13.84 7.50 -40.33
CA ASN A 207 -14.37 8.62 -39.55
C ASN A 207 -14.11 8.48 -38.06
N GLN A 208 -13.69 7.29 -37.63
CA GLN A 208 -13.36 6.99 -36.24
C GLN A 208 -11.99 6.33 -36.15
N PRO A 209 -10.92 7.05 -36.53
CA PRO A 209 -9.64 6.47 -36.85
C PRO A 209 -8.93 5.89 -35.62
N LYS A 210 -8.09 4.90 -35.84
CA LYS A 210 -7.08 4.50 -34.85
C LYS A 210 -5.80 5.29 -35.05
N ILE A 211 -5.22 5.76 -33.96
CA ILE A 211 -4.03 6.61 -33.98
C ILE A 211 -2.91 5.92 -33.23
N LEU A 212 -1.82 5.62 -33.93
CA LEU A 212 -0.55 5.20 -33.36
C LEU A 212 0.41 6.38 -33.47
N GLU A 213 0.76 7.01 -32.36
CA GLU A 213 1.58 8.23 -32.38
C GLU A 213 2.75 8.20 -31.39
N ASN A 214 3.94 8.60 -31.84
CA ASN A 214 5.12 8.74 -30.97
C ASN A 214 5.51 7.48 -30.17
N ASN A 215 5.32 6.29 -30.75
CA ASN A 215 5.71 5.02 -30.11
C ASN A 215 7.09 4.54 -30.58
N ILE A 216 7.79 3.81 -29.72
CA ILE A 216 9.08 3.17 -30.05
C ILE A 216 8.86 1.65 -30.12
N VAL A 217 9.10 1.04 -31.29
CA VAL A 217 8.73 -0.36 -31.57
C VAL A 217 9.89 -1.13 -32.17
N PHE A 218 10.49 -2.05 -31.43
CA PHE A 218 11.73 -2.66 -31.87
C PHE A 218 11.93 -4.13 -31.51
N GLN A 219 12.77 -4.83 -32.27
CA GLN A 219 13.27 -6.17 -31.96
C GLN A 219 12.20 -7.26 -31.70
N ASN A 220 10.94 -7.06 -32.09
CA ASN A 220 9.89 -8.09 -31.97
C ASN A 220 10.17 -9.29 -32.90
N ALA A 221 9.65 -10.49 -32.65
CA ALA A 221 10.02 -11.69 -33.40
C ALA A 221 9.46 -11.72 -34.83
N SER A 222 8.34 -11.05 -35.09
CA SER A 222 7.71 -10.98 -36.40
C SER A 222 7.71 -9.56 -36.97
N GLN A 223 6.60 -8.83 -36.92
CA GLN A 223 6.45 -7.52 -37.58
C GLN A 223 6.45 -6.41 -36.52
N GLY A 224 6.94 -5.22 -36.88
CA GLY A 224 6.97 -4.07 -35.98
C GLY A 224 5.56 -3.54 -35.80
N ILE A 225 5.11 -2.74 -36.77
CA ILE A 225 3.74 -2.27 -36.90
C ILE A 225 3.05 -3.02 -38.05
N ASN A 226 2.07 -3.87 -37.73
CA ASN A 226 1.38 -4.71 -38.70
C ASN A 226 -0.10 -4.30 -38.87
N LEU A 227 -0.39 -3.50 -39.89
CA LEU A 227 -1.74 -3.14 -40.31
C LEU A 227 -2.25 -4.19 -41.31
N TYR A 228 -2.72 -5.34 -40.80
CA TYR A 228 -3.03 -6.48 -41.65
C TYR A 228 -4.28 -7.25 -41.22
N THR A 229 -5.07 -7.63 -42.21
CA THR A 229 -6.25 -8.50 -42.01
C THR A 229 -6.34 -9.57 -43.11
N THR A 230 -7.17 -10.59 -42.92
CA THR A 230 -7.48 -11.57 -43.98
C THR A 230 -8.81 -11.26 -44.65
N ASN A 231 -9.81 -10.86 -43.85
CA ASN A 231 -11.13 -10.38 -44.23
C ASN A 231 -11.83 -9.84 -42.97
N PRO A 232 -12.73 -8.83 -43.05
CA PRO A 232 -13.03 -7.95 -44.19
C PRO A 232 -11.94 -6.88 -44.43
N GLU A 233 -12.21 -5.79 -45.16
CA GLU A 233 -11.28 -4.68 -45.49
C GLU A 233 -10.63 -4.03 -44.26
N ASN A 234 -9.47 -3.38 -44.39
CA ASN A 234 -8.80 -2.65 -43.30
C ASN A 234 -8.72 -1.16 -43.62
N LYS A 235 -9.42 -0.28 -42.90
CA LYS A 235 -9.43 1.16 -43.24
C LYS A 235 -9.41 2.11 -42.06
N GLY A 236 -8.79 3.27 -42.21
CA GLY A 236 -8.85 4.39 -41.24
C GLY A 236 -7.79 4.37 -40.13
N VAL A 237 -6.51 4.15 -40.48
CA VAL A 237 -5.43 4.10 -39.47
C VAL A 237 -4.38 5.18 -39.73
N LYS A 238 -3.98 5.89 -38.67
CA LYS A 238 -2.94 6.92 -38.71
C LYS A 238 -1.73 6.46 -37.90
N VAL A 239 -0.55 6.51 -38.52
CA VAL A 239 0.74 6.12 -37.96
C VAL A 239 1.67 7.33 -38.07
N ILE A 240 1.87 8.02 -36.95
CA ILE A 240 2.46 9.36 -36.91
C ILE A 240 3.67 9.36 -35.96
N ARG A 241 4.85 9.83 -36.37
CA ARG A 241 6.00 10.02 -35.47
C ARG A 241 6.47 8.77 -34.70
N ASN A 242 6.16 7.57 -35.19
CA ASN A 242 6.65 6.36 -34.56
C ASN A 242 8.07 6.06 -35.03
N VAL A 243 8.83 5.41 -34.16
CA VAL A 243 10.15 4.89 -34.48
C VAL A 243 10.05 3.38 -34.42
N SER A 244 10.24 2.69 -35.55
CA SER A 244 10.27 1.24 -35.57
C SER A 244 11.54 0.70 -36.20
N PHE A 245 12.23 -0.18 -35.47
CA PHE A 245 13.54 -0.62 -35.88
C PHE A 245 13.85 -2.08 -35.53
N ASN A 246 14.69 -2.69 -36.35
CA ASN A 246 15.24 -4.02 -36.11
C ASN A 246 14.21 -5.10 -35.70
N THR A 247 12.95 -5.01 -36.14
CA THR A 247 11.96 -6.05 -35.85
C THR A 247 12.18 -7.31 -36.70
N GLY A 248 12.17 -8.48 -36.07
CA GLY A 248 12.39 -9.79 -36.68
C GLY A 248 13.75 -10.38 -36.33
N VAL A 249 14.56 -9.66 -35.56
CA VAL A 249 15.97 -10.00 -35.35
C VAL A 249 16.18 -11.10 -34.31
N ILE A 250 15.24 -11.27 -33.38
CA ILE A 250 15.31 -12.32 -32.36
C ILE A 250 14.92 -13.70 -32.88
N ALA A 251 14.40 -13.81 -34.10
CA ALA A 251 13.86 -15.03 -34.68
C ALA A 251 14.54 -15.44 -36.00
N THR A 252 14.47 -16.73 -36.32
CA THR A 252 14.85 -17.30 -37.62
C THR A 252 13.69 -17.16 -38.60
N VAL A 253 13.98 -16.89 -39.87
CA VAL A 253 13.00 -16.90 -40.96
C VAL A 253 13.44 -17.83 -42.10
N ASN A 254 12.55 -18.70 -42.57
CA ASN A 254 12.75 -19.50 -43.77
C ASN A 254 12.32 -18.69 -45.00
N LEU A 255 13.31 -18.14 -45.71
CA LEU A 255 13.11 -17.29 -46.87
C LEU A 255 12.47 -18.01 -48.08
N SER A 256 12.47 -19.34 -48.11
CA SER A 256 11.81 -20.10 -49.19
C SER A 256 10.28 -20.10 -49.06
N VAL A 257 9.75 -19.82 -47.85
CA VAL A 257 8.32 -19.89 -47.53
C VAL A 257 7.77 -18.54 -47.09
N HIS A 258 8.59 -17.73 -46.43
CA HIS A 258 8.18 -16.47 -45.84
C HIS A 258 9.08 -15.32 -46.28
N ARG A 259 8.46 -14.15 -46.45
CA ARG A 259 9.22 -12.91 -46.61
C ARG A 259 9.91 -12.55 -45.30
N PRO A 260 11.06 -11.85 -45.36
CA PRO A 260 11.65 -11.25 -44.17
C PRO A 260 10.65 -10.38 -43.42
N PRO A 261 10.84 -10.19 -42.11
CA PRO A 261 9.97 -9.30 -41.36
C PRO A 261 10.24 -7.82 -41.59
N HIS A 262 9.23 -6.97 -41.38
CA HIS A 262 9.26 -5.54 -41.67
C HIS A 262 8.99 -4.73 -40.39
N ASN A 263 9.56 -3.53 -40.31
CA ASN A 263 9.26 -2.57 -39.26
C ASN A 263 7.85 -1.98 -39.45
N PHE A 264 7.39 -1.84 -40.70
CA PHE A 264 6.02 -1.49 -41.02
C PHE A 264 5.46 -2.32 -42.17
N THR A 265 4.22 -2.79 -42.00
CA THR A 265 3.46 -3.47 -43.04
C THR A 265 2.04 -2.94 -43.06
N VAL A 266 1.53 -2.64 -44.26
CA VAL A 266 0.10 -2.44 -44.54
C VAL A 266 -0.37 -3.33 -45.70
N GLY A 267 -1.49 -4.02 -45.53
CA GLY A 267 -2.15 -4.79 -46.59
C GLY A 267 -3.22 -5.75 -46.07
N SER A 268 -3.74 -6.65 -46.91
CA SER A 268 -4.81 -7.57 -46.51
C SER A 268 -4.88 -8.84 -47.36
N ARG A 269 -4.90 -10.05 -46.77
CA ARG A 269 -4.72 -11.33 -47.52
C ARG A 269 -5.58 -11.47 -48.78
N ASN A 270 -6.88 -11.23 -48.63
CA ASN A 270 -7.92 -11.47 -49.63
C ASN A 270 -8.88 -10.28 -49.77
N ASN A 271 -8.47 -9.08 -49.34
CA ASN A 271 -9.29 -7.87 -49.36
C ASN A 271 -8.39 -6.64 -49.55
N LEU A 272 -8.93 -5.43 -49.38
CA LEU A 272 -8.21 -4.17 -49.52
C LEU A 272 -7.87 -3.53 -48.16
N SER A 273 -6.77 -2.79 -48.11
CA SER A 273 -6.52 -1.78 -47.09
C SER A 273 -6.62 -0.37 -47.68
N SER A 274 -7.28 0.55 -46.99
CA SER A 274 -7.46 1.93 -47.44
C SER A 274 -7.43 3.00 -46.35
N GLU A 275 -7.33 4.27 -46.74
CA GLU A 275 -7.40 5.41 -45.83
C GLU A 275 -6.35 5.32 -44.71
N VAL A 276 -5.10 5.07 -45.11
CA VAL A 276 -3.97 4.90 -44.21
C VAL A 276 -3.01 6.07 -44.37
N VAL A 277 -2.68 6.73 -43.26
CA VAL A 277 -1.73 7.84 -43.21
C VAL A 277 -0.50 7.39 -42.42
N VAL A 278 0.66 7.43 -43.06
CA VAL A 278 1.97 7.10 -42.47
C VAL A 278 2.86 8.32 -42.65
N THR A 279 3.03 9.11 -41.60
CA THR A 279 3.77 10.37 -41.69
C THR A 279 4.74 10.63 -40.55
N ASP A 280 5.88 11.24 -40.88
CA ASP A 280 6.90 11.67 -39.90
C ASP A 280 7.48 10.52 -39.06
N ASN A 281 7.43 9.28 -39.55
CA ASN A 281 7.97 8.10 -38.84
C ASN A 281 9.43 7.85 -39.19
N ILE A 282 10.15 7.15 -38.31
CA ILE A 282 11.50 6.63 -38.55
C ILE A 282 11.47 5.11 -38.63
N PHE A 283 11.95 4.57 -39.74
CA PHE A 283 12.07 3.12 -39.96
C PHE A 283 13.53 2.74 -40.16
N TYR A 284 14.13 2.06 -39.19
CA TYR A 284 15.56 1.75 -39.18
C TYR A 284 15.84 0.24 -39.24
N ARG A 285 16.75 -0.17 -40.11
CA ARG A 285 17.12 -1.56 -40.30
C ARG A 285 18.61 -1.72 -40.60
N ASP A 286 19.34 -2.32 -39.67
CA ASP A 286 20.73 -2.75 -39.88
C ASP A 286 20.84 -4.26 -40.11
N LEU A 287 22.09 -4.75 -40.16
CA LEU A 287 22.44 -6.17 -40.28
C LEU A 287 22.76 -6.84 -38.93
N GLN A 288 22.45 -6.19 -37.82
CA GLN A 288 22.63 -6.70 -36.45
C GLN A 288 24.04 -7.26 -36.19
N GLY A 289 25.06 -6.42 -36.35
CA GLY A 289 26.46 -6.85 -36.15
C GLY A 289 26.91 -7.93 -37.15
N SER A 290 26.41 -7.89 -38.39
CA SER A 290 26.65 -8.89 -39.46
C SER A 290 25.97 -10.24 -39.25
N ARG A 291 25.08 -10.38 -38.25
CA ARG A 291 24.27 -11.59 -38.06
C ARG A 291 23.33 -11.85 -39.25
N LEU A 292 22.84 -10.79 -39.88
CA LEU A 292 21.92 -10.86 -41.02
C LEU A 292 22.60 -10.46 -42.33
N MET A 293 22.17 -11.08 -43.43
CA MET A 293 22.49 -10.66 -44.79
C MET A 293 21.44 -9.68 -45.32
N ALA A 294 21.79 -8.89 -46.34
CA ALA A 294 20.89 -7.89 -46.92
C ALA A 294 19.57 -8.49 -47.42
N ASP A 295 19.58 -9.70 -47.97
CA ASP A 295 18.37 -10.38 -48.45
C ASP A 295 17.46 -10.88 -47.31
N GLN A 296 17.98 -11.03 -46.09
CA GLN A 296 17.25 -11.42 -44.88
C GLN A 296 16.59 -10.24 -44.15
N VAL A 297 16.79 -9.00 -44.60
CA VAL A 297 16.22 -7.81 -43.94
C VAL A 297 15.34 -7.00 -44.89
N ARG A 298 14.19 -6.56 -44.40
CA ARG A 298 13.30 -5.60 -45.07
C ARG A 298 12.81 -4.55 -44.09
N ASN A 299 12.45 -3.38 -44.61
CA ASN A 299 12.09 -2.25 -43.76
C ASN A 299 10.58 -1.98 -43.78
N VAL A 300 10.03 -1.59 -44.93
CA VAL A 300 8.63 -1.17 -45.06
C VAL A 300 7.93 -1.91 -46.21
N THR A 301 6.68 -2.34 -46.02
CA THR A 301 5.81 -2.85 -47.10
C THR A 301 4.52 -2.05 -47.21
N LEU A 302 4.20 -1.58 -48.42
CA LEU A 302 2.92 -0.98 -48.77
C LEU A 302 2.12 -1.87 -49.73
N GLY A 303 0.89 -2.19 -49.34
CA GLY A 303 -0.09 -2.87 -50.18
C GLY A 303 0.02 -4.40 -50.21
N ARG A 304 0.48 -5.04 -49.12
CA ARG A 304 0.70 -6.50 -49.02
C ARG A 304 -0.54 -7.32 -49.41
N THR A 305 -0.69 -7.71 -50.71
CA THR A 305 -1.45 -8.84 -51.36
C THR A 305 -1.84 -8.56 -52.84
N TYR A 306 -2.59 -9.48 -53.48
CA TYR A 306 -2.90 -9.52 -54.93
C TYR A 306 -4.12 -8.69 -55.38
N MET A 307 -4.81 -7.99 -54.48
CA MET A 307 -5.90 -7.06 -54.83
C MET A 307 -5.46 -5.63 -54.51
N PRO A 308 -5.72 -4.62 -55.36
CA PRO A 308 -5.14 -3.31 -55.16
C PRO A 308 -5.68 -2.69 -53.86
N ASN A 309 -4.75 -2.34 -52.99
CA ASN A 309 -5.01 -1.46 -51.85
C ASN A 309 -5.27 -0.05 -52.40
N GLU A 310 -5.81 0.87 -51.61
CA GLU A 310 -6.04 2.23 -52.10
C GLU A 310 -5.83 3.31 -51.04
N ASN A 311 -5.68 4.56 -51.46
CA ASN A 311 -5.67 5.73 -50.57
C ASN A 311 -4.67 5.59 -49.40
N ILE A 312 -3.41 5.27 -49.73
CA ILE A 312 -2.32 5.21 -48.75
C ILE A 312 -1.40 6.40 -48.95
N ARG A 313 -1.26 7.23 -47.90
CA ARG A 313 -0.29 8.32 -47.84
C ARG A 313 0.92 7.91 -47.01
N PHE A 314 2.09 7.99 -47.62
CA PHE A 314 3.39 7.72 -47.04
C PHE A 314 4.29 8.94 -47.25
N SER A 315 4.28 9.87 -46.30
CA SER A 315 4.96 11.17 -46.45
C SER A 315 5.87 11.54 -45.28
N GLU A 316 6.90 12.33 -45.52
CA GLU A 316 7.74 12.91 -44.46
C GLU A 316 8.46 11.87 -43.57
N ASN A 317 8.53 10.61 -43.99
CA ASN A 317 9.17 9.56 -43.22
C ASN A 317 10.69 9.52 -43.48
N LEU A 318 11.45 9.04 -42.50
CA LEU A 318 12.85 8.69 -42.62
C LEU A 318 12.99 7.16 -42.68
N ILE A 319 13.68 6.65 -43.69
CA ILE A 319 13.88 5.21 -43.87
C ILE A 319 15.36 4.94 -44.04
N TYR A 320 15.94 4.13 -43.15
CA TYR A 320 17.36 3.79 -43.16
C TYR A 320 17.57 2.28 -43.24
N GLY A 321 18.33 1.84 -44.25
CA GLY A 321 18.77 0.46 -44.39
C GLY A 321 17.68 -0.58 -44.66
N GLY A 322 18.11 -1.84 -44.66
CA GLY A 322 17.37 -3.00 -45.22
C GLY A 322 17.80 -3.35 -46.65
N GLY A 323 17.50 -4.60 -47.07
CA GLY A 323 17.79 -5.05 -48.43
C GLY A 323 16.90 -4.38 -49.47
N ASN A 324 15.63 -4.15 -49.12
CA ASN A 324 14.77 -3.18 -49.78
C ASN A 324 14.21 -2.25 -48.70
N LEU A 325 14.37 -0.93 -48.91
CA LEU A 325 13.82 0.08 -48.00
C LEU A 325 12.29 0.09 -48.08
N LEU A 326 11.74 0.13 -49.28
CA LEU A 326 10.29 0.07 -49.51
C LEU A 326 9.91 -1.04 -50.50
N GLU A 327 9.05 -1.95 -50.06
CA GLU A 327 8.39 -2.92 -50.94
C GLU A 327 6.99 -2.43 -51.27
N ILE A 328 6.69 -2.31 -52.55
CA ILE A 328 5.41 -1.75 -53.02
C ILE A 328 4.72 -2.76 -53.94
N LEU A 329 3.49 -3.09 -53.57
CA LEU A 329 2.58 -3.91 -54.36
C LEU A 329 1.51 -3.02 -55.02
N PRO A 330 0.81 -3.48 -56.08
CA PRO A 330 -0.16 -2.67 -56.81
C PRO A 330 -1.15 -1.93 -55.90
N LEU A 331 -1.29 -0.62 -56.09
CA LEU A 331 -2.03 0.28 -55.21
C LEU A 331 -2.65 1.44 -55.98
N ASN A 332 -3.94 1.73 -55.76
CA ASN A 332 -4.65 2.87 -56.34
C ASN A 332 -4.52 4.12 -55.44
N ASN A 333 -4.23 5.29 -56.01
CA ASN A 333 -4.14 6.55 -55.26
C ASN A 333 -3.15 6.48 -54.08
N ILE A 334 -1.91 6.07 -54.36
CA ILE A 334 -0.80 6.13 -53.41
C ILE A 334 -0.15 7.52 -53.44
N GLU A 335 0.12 8.09 -52.27
CA GLU A 335 0.90 9.32 -52.13
C GLU A 335 2.25 8.99 -51.46
N ILE A 336 3.36 9.17 -52.19
CA ILE A 336 4.72 9.02 -51.66
C ILE A 336 5.48 10.32 -51.88
N GLY A 337 5.69 11.11 -50.82
CA GLY A 337 6.44 12.36 -50.97
C GLY A 337 7.07 12.91 -49.70
N ALA A 338 8.05 13.79 -49.87
CA ALA A 338 8.84 14.39 -48.78
C ALA A 338 9.56 13.37 -47.88
N ASN A 339 9.73 12.11 -48.31
CA ASN A 339 10.46 11.12 -47.53
C ASN A 339 11.96 11.24 -47.75
N ARG A 340 12.74 10.80 -46.75
CA ARG A 340 14.19 10.69 -46.81
C ARG A 340 14.61 9.23 -46.71
N PHE A 341 15.24 8.73 -47.76
CA PHE A 341 15.68 7.34 -47.85
C PHE A 341 17.20 7.25 -47.80
N PHE A 342 17.74 6.43 -46.91
CA PHE A 342 19.17 6.20 -46.72
C PHE A 342 19.52 4.74 -47.00
N ASN A 343 20.01 4.50 -48.20
CA ASN A 343 20.33 3.17 -48.69
C ASN A 343 21.77 2.77 -48.34
N VAL A 344 21.92 1.80 -47.45
CA VAL A 344 23.22 1.30 -46.96
C VAL A 344 23.51 -0.17 -47.33
N HIS A 345 22.51 -0.94 -47.77
CA HIS A 345 22.67 -2.39 -48.00
C HIS A 345 22.06 -2.93 -49.30
N GLY A 346 21.13 -2.24 -49.95
CA GLY A 346 20.40 -2.82 -51.08
C GLY A 346 19.70 -1.80 -51.97
N ASN A 347 18.38 -1.92 -52.16
CA ASN A 347 17.60 -1.06 -53.06
C ASN A 347 16.70 -0.09 -52.28
N PHE A 348 16.44 1.08 -52.86
CA PHE A 348 15.38 1.97 -52.38
C PHE A 348 14.01 1.31 -52.50
N TYR A 349 13.76 0.64 -53.63
CA TYR A 349 12.46 0.08 -53.97
C TYR A 349 12.55 -1.36 -54.48
N ALA A 350 11.56 -2.16 -54.08
CA ALA A 350 11.15 -3.35 -54.80
C ALA A 350 9.68 -3.23 -55.19
N VAL A 351 9.43 -3.11 -56.50
CA VAL A 351 8.10 -2.81 -57.05
C VAL A 351 7.58 -4.03 -57.82
N LEU A 352 6.41 -4.53 -57.43
CA LEU A 352 5.74 -5.63 -58.12
C LEU A 352 4.72 -5.10 -59.13
N GLY A 353 5.19 -4.55 -60.26
CA GLY A 353 4.32 -4.07 -61.32
C GLY A 353 4.97 -3.05 -62.26
N ASP A 354 4.19 -2.61 -63.25
CA ASP A 354 4.54 -1.46 -64.11
C ASP A 354 3.77 -0.21 -63.66
N LYS A 355 3.89 0.91 -64.38
CA LYS A 355 3.16 2.15 -64.09
C LYS A 355 1.64 1.94 -63.95
N SER A 356 1.04 1.02 -64.71
CA SER A 356 -0.39 0.76 -64.68
C SER A 356 -0.86 0.07 -63.40
N SER A 357 0.06 -0.56 -62.66
CA SER A 357 -0.20 -1.10 -61.31
C SER A 357 -0.43 -0.02 -60.25
N PHE A 358 -0.17 1.25 -60.58
CA PHE A 358 -0.25 2.40 -59.66
C PHE A 358 -1.11 3.54 -60.23
N PRO A 359 -2.40 3.32 -60.49
CA PRO A 359 -3.28 4.36 -60.98
C PRO A 359 -3.42 5.49 -59.95
N ASN A 360 -3.51 6.73 -60.42
CA ASN A 360 -3.67 7.94 -59.59
C ASN A 360 -2.54 8.16 -58.55
N ALA A 361 -1.38 7.52 -58.72
CA ALA A 361 -0.25 7.70 -57.83
C ALA A 361 0.34 9.11 -57.91
N SER A 362 0.57 9.73 -56.75
CA SER A 362 1.39 10.92 -56.59
C SER A 362 2.69 10.53 -55.88
N TRP A 363 3.77 10.40 -56.63
CA TRP A 363 5.05 9.94 -56.10
C TRP A 363 6.12 10.91 -56.52
N ASN A 364 6.51 11.81 -55.60
CA ASN A 364 7.44 12.89 -55.92
C ASN A 364 8.05 13.55 -54.68
N SER A 365 9.02 14.45 -54.89
CA SER A 365 9.60 15.32 -53.84
C SER A 365 10.27 14.53 -52.71
N ASN A 366 10.84 13.36 -53.02
CA ASN A 366 11.62 12.54 -52.09
C ASN A 366 13.12 12.85 -52.19
N PHE A 367 13.86 12.55 -51.13
CA PHE A 367 15.32 12.63 -51.08
C PHE A 367 15.92 11.24 -50.91
N TYR A 368 16.76 10.83 -51.86
CA TYR A 368 17.42 9.54 -51.88
C TYR A 368 18.92 9.70 -51.63
N PHE A 369 19.42 9.03 -50.60
CA PHE A 369 20.83 8.99 -50.21
C PHE A 369 21.39 7.59 -50.43
N ASN A 370 22.14 7.42 -51.52
CA ASN A 370 22.68 6.13 -51.95
C ASN A 370 24.08 5.90 -51.37
N LEU A 371 24.13 5.63 -50.07
CA LEU A 371 25.37 5.57 -49.28
C LEU A 371 26.21 4.32 -49.62
N ASN A 372 25.59 3.25 -50.13
CA ASN A 372 26.31 2.06 -50.60
C ASN A 372 26.88 2.20 -52.02
N ASN A 373 26.65 3.33 -52.71
CA ASN A 373 27.08 3.60 -54.08
C ASN A 373 26.67 2.53 -55.11
N GLN A 374 25.50 1.89 -54.94
CA GLN A 374 24.98 0.95 -55.93
C GLN A 374 24.52 1.66 -57.21
N ASP A 375 24.84 1.11 -58.38
CA ASP A 375 24.53 1.73 -59.68
C ASP A 375 23.03 1.78 -60.00
N MET A 376 22.28 0.73 -59.65
CA MET A 376 20.86 0.56 -60.01
C MET A 376 19.98 0.28 -58.79
N PRO A 377 19.81 1.25 -57.86
CA PRO A 377 19.12 1.01 -56.60
C PRO A 377 17.58 1.15 -56.68
N PHE A 378 17.01 1.43 -57.86
CA PHE A 378 15.57 1.61 -58.07
C PHE A 378 14.96 0.40 -58.79
N ASN A 379 14.94 -0.77 -58.13
CA ASN A 379 14.40 -2.01 -58.70
C ASN A 379 15.13 -2.40 -60.01
N ASP A 380 16.45 -2.53 -59.93
CA ASP A 380 17.37 -2.81 -61.05
C ASP A 380 17.38 -1.73 -62.15
N LEU A 381 16.98 -0.50 -61.81
CA LEU A 381 17.06 0.67 -62.69
C LEU A 381 17.97 1.75 -62.10
N THR A 382 18.61 2.53 -62.97
CA THR A 382 19.19 3.82 -62.58
C THR A 382 18.08 4.80 -62.23
N PHE A 383 18.40 5.88 -61.51
CA PHE A 383 17.38 6.90 -61.17
C PHE A 383 16.79 7.59 -62.41
N GLY A 384 17.59 7.79 -63.46
CA GLY A 384 17.09 8.32 -64.73
C GLY A 384 16.13 7.36 -65.42
N ASP A 385 16.47 6.08 -65.47
CA ASP A 385 15.62 5.05 -66.06
C ASP A 385 14.32 4.86 -65.25
N TRP A 386 14.39 4.93 -63.93
CA TRP A 386 13.22 4.93 -63.04
C TRP A 386 12.24 6.06 -63.39
N LYS A 387 12.73 7.30 -63.49
CA LYS A 387 11.90 8.46 -63.88
C LYS A 387 11.28 8.28 -65.26
N ASN A 388 12.03 7.74 -66.22
CA ASN A 388 11.53 7.52 -67.58
C ASN A 388 10.50 6.39 -67.66
N ASN A 389 10.72 5.28 -66.95
CA ASN A 389 9.88 4.08 -67.03
C ASN A 389 8.54 4.27 -66.31
N PHE A 390 8.55 4.90 -65.11
CA PHE A 390 7.35 5.06 -64.30
C PHE A 390 6.74 6.48 -64.40
N GLY A 391 7.57 7.50 -64.61
CA GLY A 391 7.13 8.91 -64.56
C GLY A 391 6.92 9.44 -63.14
N PHE A 392 7.45 8.75 -62.14
CA PHE A 392 7.48 9.17 -60.74
C PHE A 392 8.78 9.91 -60.41
N ASP A 393 8.83 10.56 -59.26
CA ASP A 393 10.03 11.21 -58.72
C ASP A 393 10.65 12.31 -59.59
N LEU A 394 9.84 12.99 -60.40
CA LEU A 394 10.31 14.02 -61.34
C LEU A 394 11.08 15.15 -60.63
N GLU A 395 10.60 15.58 -59.46
CA GLU A 395 11.20 16.61 -58.59
C GLU A 395 12.01 16.04 -57.41
N SER A 396 12.11 14.72 -57.30
CA SER A 396 12.93 14.07 -56.28
C SER A 396 14.42 14.14 -56.61
N GLN A 397 15.25 14.09 -55.56
CA GLN A 397 16.71 14.25 -55.63
C GLN A 397 17.43 12.96 -55.22
N LEU A 398 18.55 12.67 -55.88
CA LEU A 398 19.46 11.58 -55.53
C LEU A 398 20.85 12.15 -55.21
N SER A 399 21.42 11.74 -54.09
CA SER A 399 22.76 12.08 -53.63
C SER A 399 23.47 10.81 -53.11
N THR A 400 24.80 10.79 -53.14
CA THR A 400 25.62 9.76 -52.49
C THR A 400 26.09 10.17 -51.10
N ASN A 401 25.81 11.40 -50.67
CA ASN A 401 26.14 11.94 -49.35
C ASN A 401 24.90 12.50 -48.66
N PRO A 402 24.77 12.36 -47.32
CA PRO A 402 23.70 12.99 -46.56
C PRO A 402 23.81 14.53 -46.60
N ILE A 403 22.70 15.24 -46.36
CA ILE A 403 22.65 16.71 -46.37
C ILE A 403 23.25 17.31 -45.09
N SER A 404 23.17 16.59 -43.98
CA SER A 404 23.66 16.95 -42.66
C SER A 404 24.47 15.81 -42.06
N ASP A 405 25.24 16.13 -41.02
CA ASP A 405 26.01 15.13 -40.26
C ASP A 405 25.13 14.22 -39.39
N GLN A 406 23.89 14.65 -39.12
CA GLN A 406 22.89 13.90 -38.37
C GLN A 406 21.47 14.35 -38.73
N GLU A 407 20.51 13.45 -38.51
CA GLU A 407 19.07 13.67 -38.56
C GLU A 407 18.51 13.43 -37.17
N VAL A 408 17.65 14.33 -36.69
CA VAL A 408 17.11 14.25 -35.33
C VAL A 408 15.60 14.42 -35.37
N LEU A 409 14.90 13.54 -34.66
CA LEU A 409 13.50 13.70 -34.29
C LEU A 409 13.42 13.94 -32.79
N ILE A 410 12.87 15.10 -32.40
CA ILE A 410 12.57 15.44 -31.01
C ILE A 410 11.06 15.56 -30.90
N THR A 411 10.45 14.73 -30.05
CA THR A 411 9.03 14.82 -29.73
C THR A 411 8.86 15.07 -28.25
N GLN A 412 8.38 16.25 -27.88
CA GLN A 412 7.89 16.49 -26.52
C GLN A 412 6.61 15.66 -26.30
N ASN A 413 6.57 14.92 -25.20
CA ASN A 413 5.44 14.06 -24.90
C ASN A 413 4.21 14.91 -24.56
N LYS A 414 3.11 14.71 -25.29
CA LYS A 414 1.90 15.54 -25.18
C LYS A 414 1.11 15.33 -23.89
N TYR A 415 1.30 14.19 -23.22
CA TYR A 415 0.63 13.87 -21.96
C TYR A 415 1.53 14.07 -20.74
N ASP A 416 2.85 14.11 -20.95
CA ASP A 416 3.84 14.39 -19.92
C ASP A 416 4.92 15.33 -20.48
N PRO A 417 4.69 16.66 -20.46
CA PRO A 417 5.59 17.64 -21.09
C PRO A 417 7.02 17.65 -20.53
N SER A 418 7.27 16.95 -19.41
CA SER A 418 8.61 16.77 -18.85
C SER A 418 9.43 15.69 -19.57
N LYS A 419 8.80 14.86 -20.40
CA LYS A 419 9.43 13.81 -21.21
C LYS A 419 9.60 14.24 -22.66
N PHE A 420 10.75 13.93 -23.23
CA PHE A 420 10.96 14.02 -24.67
C PHE A 420 11.54 12.71 -25.22
N TYR A 421 11.14 12.40 -26.43
CA TYR A 421 11.54 11.22 -27.18
C TYR A 421 12.49 11.73 -28.25
N VAL A 422 13.75 11.31 -28.17
CA VAL A 422 14.81 11.79 -29.05
C VAL A 422 15.35 10.61 -29.84
N THR A 423 15.26 10.69 -31.16
CA THR A 423 15.89 9.72 -32.05
C THR A 423 16.91 10.42 -32.91
N VAL A 424 18.13 9.88 -32.93
CA VAL A 424 19.25 10.42 -33.67
C VAL A 424 19.71 9.38 -34.68
N LEU A 425 19.77 9.78 -35.95
CA LEU A 425 20.49 9.08 -37.00
C LEU A 425 21.72 9.91 -37.38
N LYS A 426 22.90 9.31 -37.35
CA LYS A 426 24.18 10.01 -37.40
C LYS A 426 25.10 9.42 -38.47
N PHE A 427 25.79 10.29 -39.19
CA PHE A 427 26.64 9.91 -40.32
C PHE A 427 28.13 10.22 -40.11
N ASN A 428 28.49 10.87 -39.00
CA ASN A 428 29.88 11.13 -38.63
C ASN A 428 30.37 10.16 -37.54
N THR A 429 31.69 10.16 -37.28
CA THR A 429 32.35 9.21 -36.37
C THR A 429 32.45 9.69 -34.91
N ASN A 430 31.82 10.81 -34.55
CA ASN A 430 31.87 11.31 -33.17
C ASN A 430 31.17 10.27 -32.24
N PRO A 431 31.65 10.00 -31.01
CA PRO A 431 30.92 9.16 -30.05
C PRO A 431 29.66 9.83 -29.47
N GLU A 432 29.50 11.15 -29.59
CA GLU A 432 28.38 11.90 -29.01
C GLU A 432 27.61 12.70 -30.07
N ALA A 433 26.28 12.77 -29.94
CA ALA A 433 25.41 13.58 -30.79
C ALA A 433 24.96 14.85 -30.05
N LEU A 434 25.31 16.03 -30.59
CA LEU A 434 24.85 17.31 -30.07
C LEU A 434 23.50 17.65 -30.70
N VAL A 435 22.43 17.57 -29.91
CA VAL A 435 21.06 17.82 -30.37
C VAL A 435 20.62 19.23 -29.96
N ASP A 436 20.04 19.97 -30.91
CA ASP A 436 19.51 21.32 -30.70
C ASP A 436 18.15 21.27 -30.00
N PHE A 437 18.11 21.83 -28.79
CA PHE A 437 16.94 21.99 -27.93
C PHE A 437 16.55 23.48 -27.78
N SER A 438 17.03 24.36 -28.65
CA SER A 438 16.78 25.81 -28.56
C SER A 438 15.30 26.20 -28.61
N GLU A 439 14.45 25.37 -29.24
CA GLU A 439 12.99 25.54 -29.24
C GLU A 439 12.37 25.37 -27.84
N PHE A 440 13.06 24.68 -26.92
CA PHE A 440 12.62 24.39 -25.55
C PHE A 440 13.40 25.20 -24.49
N GLY A 441 13.78 26.43 -24.83
CA GLY A 441 14.60 27.31 -24.00
C GLY A 441 14.02 27.60 -22.60
N GLU A 442 12.72 27.38 -22.38
CA GLU A 442 12.06 27.45 -21.08
C GLU A 442 12.58 26.40 -20.07
N LEU A 443 13.20 25.31 -20.54
CA LEU A 443 13.77 24.26 -19.70
C LEU A 443 15.19 24.58 -19.23
N LYS A 444 15.75 25.73 -19.62
CA LYS A 444 17.09 26.16 -19.26
C LYS A 444 17.31 26.14 -17.74
N GLY A 445 18.41 25.53 -17.33
CA GLY A 445 18.80 25.35 -15.93
C GLY A 445 18.11 24.20 -15.21
N LYS A 446 17.21 23.46 -15.86
CA LYS A 446 16.59 22.26 -15.28
C LYS A 446 17.55 21.07 -15.39
N ASN A 447 17.54 20.22 -14.35
CA ASN A 447 18.23 18.93 -14.41
C ASN A 447 17.46 18.00 -15.34
N TYR A 448 18.15 17.11 -16.03
CA TYR A 448 17.54 16.07 -16.84
C TYR A 448 18.27 14.73 -16.66
N GLU A 449 17.59 13.66 -17.04
CA GLU A 449 18.14 12.30 -17.18
C GLU A 449 17.88 11.82 -18.62
N ILE A 450 18.87 11.21 -19.25
CA ILE A 450 18.79 10.53 -20.54
C ILE A 450 18.83 9.02 -20.27
N ILE A 451 17.89 8.29 -20.86
CA ILE A 451 17.77 6.83 -20.78
C ILE A 451 17.77 6.26 -22.20
N ASP A 452 18.52 5.19 -22.43
CA ASP A 452 18.47 4.40 -23.67
C ASP A 452 17.16 3.61 -23.77
N PHE A 453 16.45 3.68 -24.89
CA PHE A 453 15.29 2.81 -25.10
C PHE A 453 15.65 1.36 -25.36
N GLN A 454 16.86 1.04 -25.87
CA GLN A 454 17.24 -0.36 -26.14
C GLN A 454 17.61 -1.13 -24.88
N ASN A 455 18.00 -0.45 -23.79
CA ASN A 455 18.23 -1.09 -22.50
C ASN A 455 17.81 -0.16 -21.33
N PRO A 456 16.52 0.13 -21.21
CA PRO A 456 15.98 1.22 -20.37
C PRO A 456 16.11 0.96 -18.86
N PHE A 457 16.37 -0.29 -18.46
CA PHE A 457 16.42 -0.72 -17.07
C PHE A 457 17.85 -0.88 -16.54
N ASP A 458 18.87 -0.78 -17.39
CA ASP A 458 20.28 -0.83 -16.97
C ASP A 458 20.72 0.55 -16.44
N PRO A 459 21.12 0.66 -15.16
CA PRO A 459 21.55 1.94 -14.59
C PRO A 459 22.84 2.47 -15.22
N THR A 460 23.62 1.65 -15.92
CA THR A 460 24.86 2.04 -16.62
C THR A 460 24.61 2.74 -17.95
N GLN A 461 23.39 2.65 -18.51
CA GLN A 461 22.97 3.34 -19.74
C GLN A 461 22.04 4.53 -19.43
N LYS A 462 22.48 5.32 -18.45
CA LYS A 462 21.82 6.57 -18.04
C LYS A 462 22.82 7.69 -17.92
N VAL A 463 22.41 8.90 -18.32
CA VAL A 463 23.22 10.12 -18.17
C VAL A 463 22.38 11.20 -17.52
N GLU A 464 22.88 11.78 -16.43
CA GLU A 464 22.28 12.97 -15.83
C GLU A 464 23.02 14.24 -16.28
N GLY A 465 22.28 15.34 -16.40
CA GLY A 465 22.86 16.64 -16.75
C GLY A 465 21.99 17.81 -16.34
N VAL A 466 22.47 19.01 -16.66
CA VAL A 466 21.73 20.27 -16.50
C VAL A 466 21.63 20.92 -17.87
N PHE A 467 20.42 21.27 -18.30
CA PHE A 467 20.24 21.88 -19.61
C PHE A 467 20.78 23.31 -19.61
N GLY A 468 21.88 23.52 -20.34
CA GLY A 468 22.64 24.76 -20.38
C GLY A 468 21.95 25.86 -21.21
N GLU A 469 22.38 26.06 -22.45
CA GLU A 469 21.79 27.10 -23.31
C GLU A 469 20.92 26.53 -24.43
N ASN A 470 21.51 25.85 -25.42
CA ASN A 470 20.77 25.47 -26.63
C ASN A 470 20.87 23.98 -27.00
N THR A 471 21.88 23.25 -26.53
CA THR A 471 22.15 21.88 -27.00
C THR A 471 22.30 20.89 -25.85
N ILE A 472 21.91 19.64 -26.10
CA ILE A 472 22.12 18.50 -25.20
C ILE A 472 22.98 17.46 -25.92
N SER A 473 23.97 16.89 -25.22
CA SER A 473 24.81 15.82 -25.76
C SER A 473 24.23 14.44 -25.45
N PHE A 474 24.07 13.60 -26.46
CA PHE A 474 23.55 12.24 -26.37
C PHE A 474 24.67 11.22 -26.65
N PRO A 475 24.85 10.20 -25.78
CA PRO A 475 25.85 9.16 -25.98
C PRO A 475 25.42 8.21 -27.11
N MET A 476 26.23 8.08 -28.16
CA MET A 476 25.94 7.18 -29.30
C MET A 476 26.77 5.89 -29.25
N ASN A 477 27.66 5.72 -28.27
CA ASN A 477 28.58 4.59 -28.15
C ASN A 477 28.10 3.49 -27.19
N TRP A 478 26.85 3.54 -26.74
CA TRP A 478 26.23 2.47 -25.99
C TRP A 478 26.12 1.19 -26.83
N ASN A 479 26.38 0.04 -26.20
CA ASN A 479 26.55 -1.24 -26.89
C ASN A 479 25.73 -2.40 -26.30
N LYS A 480 24.97 -2.15 -25.22
CA LYS A 480 24.12 -3.14 -24.57
C LYS A 480 22.67 -2.93 -24.97
N SER A 481 22.00 -3.99 -25.41
CA SER A 481 20.56 -4.03 -25.65
C SER A 481 19.95 -5.07 -24.70
N MET A 482 18.77 -4.79 -24.17
CA MET A 482 18.03 -5.73 -23.34
C MET A 482 17.77 -7.01 -24.13
N GLN A 483 18.29 -8.13 -23.64
CA GLN A 483 18.10 -9.42 -24.29
C GLN A 483 16.65 -9.90 -24.13
N PRO A 484 16.08 -10.58 -25.14
CA PRO A 484 14.76 -11.18 -24.99
C PRO A 484 14.78 -12.23 -23.87
N ASN A 485 13.79 -12.18 -22.97
CA ASN A 485 13.64 -13.19 -21.94
C ASN A 485 13.38 -14.57 -22.59
N GLY A 486 13.94 -15.64 -22.02
CA GLY A 486 13.69 -17.02 -22.47
C GLY A 486 14.53 -17.51 -23.65
N ASN A 487 14.17 -18.68 -24.19
CA ASN A 487 14.98 -19.41 -25.18
C ASN A 487 14.75 -18.97 -26.65
N MET A 488 14.80 -17.67 -26.91
CA MET A 488 14.82 -17.18 -28.29
C MET A 488 16.13 -17.59 -29.00
N PRO A 489 16.11 -17.90 -30.31
CA PRO A 489 17.26 -18.48 -31.00
C PRO A 489 18.45 -17.52 -31.18
N TYR A 490 18.22 -16.20 -31.04
CA TYR A 490 19.28 -15.19 -31.20
C TYR A 490 19.19 -14.12 -30.13
N GLY A 491 20.35 -13.81 -29.54
CA GLY A 491 20.56 -12.57 -28.81
C GLY A 491 20.55 -11.36 -29.74
N VAL A 492 20.28 -10.20 -29.16
CA VAL A 492 20.21 -8.91 -29.87
C VAL A 492 21.45 -8.09 -29.63
N VAL A 493 21.85 -7.35 -30.66
CA VAL A 493 22.95 -6.38 -30.58
C VAL A 493 22.33 -4.99 -30.57
N HIS A 494 22.82 -4.12 -29.69
CA HIS A 494 22.47 -2.71 -29.73
C HIS A 494 22.83 -2.12 -31.10
N THR A 495 22.06 -1.14 -31.58
CA THR A 495 22.44 -0.43 -32.80
C THR A 495 23.83 0.19 -32.68
N ASP A 496 24.53 0.30 -33.79
CA ASP A 496 25.84 0.98 -33.78
C ASP A 496 25.68 2.50 -33.57
N ALA A 497 26.80 3.21 -33.54
CA ALA A 497 26.82 4.65 -33.31
C ALA A 497 26.13 5.50 -34.39
N THR A 498 25.60 4.88 -35.46
CA THR A 498 24.79 5.57 -36.45
C THR A 498 23.36 5.79 -35.97
N PHE A 499 22.84 5.05 -34.98
CA PHE A 499 21.45 5.17 -34.56
C PHE A 499 21.29 5.05 -33.05
N GLY A 500 20.56 6.00 -32.46
CA GLY A 500 20.26 6.04 -31.03
C GLY A 500 18.85 6.54 -30.77
N THR A 501 18.18 5.95 -29.79
CA THR A 501 16.81 6.29 -29.38
C THR A 501 16.76 6.47 -27.88
N PHE A 502 16.31 7.63 -27.41
CA PHE A 502 16.46 8.05 -26.03
C PHE A 502 15.16 8.62 -25.47
N LEU A 503 14.90 8.33 -24.20
CA LEU A 503 14.01 9.13 -23.36
C LEU A 503 14.86 10.18 -22.66
N ILE A 504 14.48 11.45 -22.75
CA ILE A 504 14.97 12.48 -21.85
C ILE A 504 13.86 12.92 -20.92
N GLN A 505 14.13 12.83 -19.63
CA GLN A 505 13.24 13.22 -18.54
C GLN A 505 13.81 14.44 -17.87
N PHE A 506 13.18 15.60 -18.03
CA PHE A 506 13.52 16.77 -17.26
C PHE A 506 13.00 16.60 -15.84
N LYS A 507 13.88 16.75 -14.86
CA LYS A 507 13.51 16.83 -13.46
C LYS A 507 12.83 18.18 -13.28
N THR A 508 11.52 18.15 -13.09
CA THR A 508 10.81 19.34 -12.64
C THR A 508 11.40 19.75 -11.30
N SER A 509 11.91 20.98 -11.18
CA SER A 509 12.17 21.60 -9.88
C SER A 509 10.97 21.30 -9.00
N GLU A 510 11.16 20.72 -7.81
CA GLU A 510 10.10 20.26 -6.91
C GLU A 510 8.94 21.27 -6.83
N GLU A 511 8.03 21.23 -7.79
CA GLU A 511 6.74 21.86 -7.65
C GLU A 511 6.06 20.94 -6.69
N LEU A 512 6.01 21.43 -5.46
CA LEU A 512 5.14 20.88 -4.46
C LEU A 512 3.78 20.65 -5.14
N PRO A 513 3.19 19.46 -4.97
CA PRO A 513 1.93 19.13 -5.64
C PRO A 513 0.87 20.20 -5.35
N ALA A 514 0.03 20.56 -6.33
CA ALA A 514 -1.09 21.45 -6.05
C ALA A 514 -1.99 20.78 -5.00
N PRO A 515 -2.38 21.52 -3.96
CA PRO A 515 -3.31 21.03 -2.96
C PRO A 515 -4.69 20.80 -3.60
N VAL A 516 -5.21 19.59 -3.46
CA VAL A 516 -6.59 19.25 -3.83
C VAL A 516 -7.43 19.29 -2.56
N PHE A 517 -8.38 20.22 -2.48
CA PHE A 517 -9.24 20.38 -1.29
C PHE A 517 -10.27 19.26 -1.21
N LYS A 518 -10.60 18.81 0.01
CA LYS A 518 -11.77 17.95 0.22
C LYS A 518 -13.05 18.74 0.02
N GLU A 519 -14.11 18.08 -0.46
CA GLU A 519 -15.44 18.70 -0.49
C GLU A 519 -16.04 18.79 0.93
N GLU A 520 -15.89 17.73 1.72
CA GLU A 520 -16.41 17.64 3.08
C GLU A 520 -15.49 16.91 4.06
N ILE A 521 -15.63 17.24 5.35
CA ILE A 521 -15.06 16.56 6.51
C ILE A 521 -16.21 16.29 7.48
N ARG A 522 -16.31 15.08 8.03
CA ARG A 522 -17.20 14.75 9.14
C ARG A 522 -16.39 14.61 10.42
N LEU A 523 -16.83 15.27 11.48
CA LEU A 523 -16.09 15.35 12.73
C LEU A 523 -17.04 15.10 13.91
N SER A 524 -16.90 13.95 14.57
CA SER A 524 -17.65 13.66 15.80
C SER A 524 -16.93 14.28 17.02
N LEU A 525 -17.68 14.98 17.87
CA LEU A 525 -17.15 15.57 19.09
C LEU A 525 -16.82 14.49 20.13
N ALA A 526 -15.70 14.67 20.85
CA ALA A 526 -15.32 13.79 21.95
C ALA A 526 -16.13 14.09 23.23
N GLU A 527 -15.92 13.30 24.28
CA GLU A 527 -16.61 13.44 25.59
C GLU A 527 -16.45 14.82 26.23
N ASN A 528 -15.39 15.56 25.89
CA ASN A 528 -15.17 16.94 26.36
C ASN A 528 -15.86 18.01 25.49
N GLY A 529 -16.69 17.62 24.52
CA GLY A 529 -17.40 18.53 23.62
C GLY A 529 -16.50 19.20 22.57
N MET A 530 -15.30 18.68 22.36
CA MET A 530 -14.32 19.25 21.43
C MET A 530 -13.83 18.21 20.42
N ALA A 531 -13.50 18.68 19.22
CA ALA A 531 -12.73 17.93 18.25
C ALA A 531 -11.88 18.92 17.44
N SER A 532 -10.75 18.46 16.90
CA SER A 532 -9.86 19.32 16.12
C SER A 532 -9.53 18.66 14.80
N THR A 533 -9.40 19.48 13.76
CA THR A 533 -8.79 19.10 12.50
C THR A 533 -7.35 19.62 12.45
N LYS A 534 -6.49 18.97 11.68
CA LYS A 534 -5.16 19.50 11.33
C LYS A 534 -5.18 20.00 9.88
N PRO A 535 -4.24 20.89 9.49
CA PRO A 535 -4.18 21.42 8.13
C PRO A 535 -4.24 20.36 7.03
N SER A 536 -3.61 19.19 7.23
CA SER A 536 -3.63 18.08 6.27
C SER A 536 -4.99 17.42 6.07
N ASP A 537 -5.93 17.57 7.01
CA ASP A 537 -7.26 16.95 6.90
C ASP A 537 -8.13 17.59 5.81
N TYR A 538 -7.82 18.84 5.43
CA TYR A 538 -8.55 19.64 4.43
C TYR A 538 -8.23 19.28 2.99
N PHE A 539 -7.29 18.37 2.77
CA PHE A 539 -6.78 18.04 1.44
C PHE A 539 -6.96 16.54 1.14
N VAL A 540 -7.37 16.23 -0.09
CA VAL A 540 -7.34 14.87 -0.65
C VAL A 540 -5.89 14.49 -0.97
N SER A 541 -5.13 15.43 -1.52
CA SER A 541 -3.72 15.29 -1.86
C SER A 541 -3.06 16.67 -1.93
N GLY A 542 -1.73 16.71 -2.06
CA GLY A 542 -1.01 17.97 -2.24
C GLY A 542 -0.71 18.77 -0.97
N TYR A 543 -1.08 18.26 0.21
CA TYR A 543 -0.58 18.80 1.47
C TYR A 543 0.94 18.65 1.57
N SER A 544 1.62 19.74 1.91
CA SER A 544 3.07 19.78 2.09
C SER A 544 3.46 20.77 3.19
N ASP A 545 4.42 20.40 4.02
CA ASP A 545 4.97 21.29 5.07
C ASP A 545 5.76 22.48 4.49
N ALA A 546 6.06 22.45 3.19
CA ALA A 546 6.71 23.53 2.47
C ALA A 546 5.74 24.63 1.97
N TYR A 547 4.42 24.43 2.13
CA TYR A 547 3.43 25.50 1.96
C TYR A 547 3.09 26.16 3.30
N SER A 548 2.49 27.36 3.22
CA SER A 548 1.79 27.95 4.35
C SER A 548 0.30 28.01 4.08
N TYR A 549 -0.50 27.87 5.13
CA TYR A 549 -1.95 27.72 5.05
C TYR A 549 -2.62 28.77 5.93
N ASP A 550 -3.53 29.54 5.36
CA ASP A 550 -4.44 30.38 6.15
C ASP A 550 -5.84 29.78 6.11
N PHE A 551 -6.46 29.64 7.28
CA PHE A 551 -7.82 29.14 7.43
C PHE A 551 -8.75 30.30 7.83
N SER A 552 -9.99 30.31 7.34
CA SER A 552 -10.98 31.35 7.68
C SER A 552 -11.41 31.34 9.15
N ARG A 553 -11.09 30.26 9.87
CA ARG A 553 -11.37 30.06 11.29
C ARG A 553 -10.30 29.18 11.93
N GLU A 554 -10.32 29.10 13.25
CA GLU A 554 -9.54 28.09 13.98
C GLU A 554 -10.04 26.68 13.69
N LEU A 555 -9.12 25.71 13.76
CA LEU A 555 -9.36 24.32 13.40
C LEU A 555 -9.88 23.45 14.56
N ASN A 556 -10.16 24.09 15.70
CA ASN A 556 -10.84 23.50 16.84
C ASN A 556 -12.35 23.74 16.67
N PHE A 557 -13.11 22.67 16.86
CA PHE A 557 -14.56 22.65 16.79
C PHE A 557 -15.10 22.24 18.15
N THR A 558 -16.20 22.87 18.53
CA THR A 558 -16.87 22.70 19.82
C THR A 558 -18.36 22.44 19.61
N CYS A 559 -19.10 22.22 20.69
CA CYS A 559 -20.56 22.10 20.64
C CYS A 559 -21.27 23.32 20.01
N ALA A 560 -20.64 24.50 19.98
CA ALA A 560 -21.18 25.67 19.29
C ALA A 560 -21.15 25.53 17.75
N ASP A 561 -20.36 24.59 17.23
CA ASP A 561 -20.13 24.37 15.80
C ASP A 561 -20.96 23.22 15.23
N LEU A 562 -21.94 22.67 15.97
CA LEU A 562 -22.76 21.55 15.50
C LEU A 562 -23.45 21.86 14.16
N GLY A 563 -23.38 20.90 13.23
CA GLY A 563 -23.86 21.06 11.86
C GLY A 563 -22.75 21.45 10.87
N MET A 564 -23.16 21.99 9.73
CA MET A 564 -22.24 22.29 8.61
C MET A 564 -21.54 23.63 8.82
N ASN A 565 -20.20 23.62 8.79
CA ASN A 565 -19.34 24.80 8.82
C ASN A 565 -18.53 24.89 7.51
N GLU A 566 -18.49 26.06 6.89
CA GLU A 566 -17.62 26.29 5.73
C GLU A 566 -16.27 26.84 6.18
N VAL A 567 -15.19 26.15 5.84
CA VAL A 567 -13.81 26.58 6.11
C VAL A 567 -13.13 26.93 4.80
N GLN A 568 -12.80 28.21 4.61
CA GLN A 568 -11.98 28.64 3.49
C GLN A 568 -10.51 28.42 3.83
N VAL A 569 -9.78 27.86 2.88
CA VAL A 569 -8.37 27.51 3.03
C VAL A 569 -7.59 28.18 1.90
N LYS A 570 -6.66 29.06 2.26
CA LYS A 570 -5.72 29.70 1.32
C LYS A 570 -4.36 29.04 1.46
N VAL A 571 -3.86 28.51 0.35
CA VAL A 571 -2.55 27.86 0.29
C VAL A 571 -1.57 28.80 -0.39
N LYS A 572 -0.49 29.10 0.32
CA LYS A 572 0.59 29.98 -0.12
C LYS A 572 1.85 29.16 -0.42
N SER A 573 2.38 29.35 -1.62
CA SER A 573 3.71 28.91 -2.01
C SER A 573 4.64 30.12 -2.08
N GLU A 574 5.81 30.04 -1.44
CA GLU A 574 6.78 31.16 -1.34
C GLU A 574 6.15 32.47 -0.82
N GLY A 575 5.15 32.35 0.07
CA GLY A 575 4.44 33.48 0.68
C GLY A 575 3.33 34.11 -0.18
N VAL A 576 3.10 33.63 -1.40
CA VAL A 576 2.04 34.12 -2.30
C VAL A 576 0.88 33.13 -2.33
N VAL A 577 -0.36 33.63 -2.17
CA VAL A 577 -1.56 32.78 -2.29
C VAL A 577 -1.65 32.26 -3.72
N LYS A 578 -1.56 30.94 -3.87
CA LYS A 578 -1.61 30.25 -5.16
C LYS A 578 -2.93 29.51 -5.36
N TRP A 579 -3.48 28.97 -4.27
CA TRP A 579 -4.73 28.20 -4.29
C TRP A 579 -5.65 28.62 -3.16
N GLU A 580 -6.95 28.57 -3.41
CA GLU A 580 -7.99 28.85 -2.43
C GLU A 580 -9.13 27.84 -2.63
N GLY A 581 -9.64 27.29 -1.54
CA GLY A 581 -10.71 26.29 -1.58
C GLY A 581 -11.62 26.44 -0.36
N THR A 582 -12.84 25.93 -0.46
CA THR A 582 -13.81 25.90 0.65
C THR A 582 -14.16 24.45 0.94
N VAL A 583 -13.95 24.02 2.19
CA VAL A 583 -14.23 22.66 2.67
C VAL A 583 -15.38 22.72 3.67
N LYS A 584 -16.37 21.82 3.52
CA LYS A 584 -17.51 21.74 4.45
C LYS A 584 -17.20 20.80 5.61
N VAL A 585 -17.01 21.33 6.80
CA VAL A 585 -16.82 20.55 8.03
C VAL A 585 -18.16 20.36 8.72
N THR A 586 -18.71 19.15 8.67
CA THR A 586 -19.93 18.78 9.40
C THR A 586 -19.53 18.23 10.77
N VAL A 587 -19.83 19.00 11.81
CA VAL A 587 -19.58 18.61 13.20
C VAL A 587 -20.81 17.89 13.73
N LEU A 588 -20.59 16.71 14.29
CA LEU A 588 -21.61 15.81 14.79
C LEU A 588 -21.39 15.58 16.28
N ASP A 589 -22.49 15.41 17.00
CA ASP A 589 -22.49 14.91 18.35
C ASP A 589 -23.34 13.63 18.37
N GLU A 590 -22.63 12.52 18.53
CA GLU A 590 -23.16 11.15 18.48
C GLU A 590 -23.22 10.52 19.88
N LEU A 591 -22.81 11.26 20.91
CA LEU A 591 -22.82 10.80 22.29
C LEU A 591 -24.21 11.06 22.88
N LYS A 592 -24.73 10.05 23.56
CA LYS A 592 -26.03 10.17 24.25
C LYS A 592 -25.83 10.82 25.63
N PRO A 593 -26.82 11.58 26.14
CA PRO A 593 -26.76 12.14 27.48
C PRO A 593 -26.58 11.06 28.54
N GLU A 594 -25.71 11.27 29.50
CA GLU A 594 -25.63 10.46 30.71
C GLU A 594 -26.73 10.90 31.69
N LEU A 595 -27.58 9.95 32.07
CA LEU A 595 -28.74 10.17 32.93
C LEU A 595 -28.54 9.46 34.27
N THR A 596 -28.36 10.23 35.33
CA THR A 596 -28.38 9.70 36.71
C THR A 596 -29.74 9.94 37.32
N LEU A 597 -30.45 8.86 37.63
CA LEU A 597 -31.74 8.91 38.32
C LEU A 597 -31.55 8.69 39.82
N LYS A 598 -32.45 9.26 40.62
CA LYS A 598 -32.56 8.99 42.05
C LYS A 598 -33.97 8.55 42.42
N GLU A 599 -34.05 7.77 43.48
CA GLU A 599 -35.33 7.49 44.12
C GLU A 599 -35.77 8.72 44.93
N TYR A 600 -37.08 8.97 44.96
CA TYR A 600 -37.65 10.06 45.75
C TYR A 600 -38.61 9.51 46.80
N GLN A 601 -38.38 9.92 48.04
CA GLN A 601 -39.33 9.74 49.13
C GLN A 601 -39.82 11.11 49.58
N GLY A 602 -41.13 11.31 49.48
CA GLY A 602 -41.80 12.54 49.89
C GLY A 602 -42.96 12.22 50.83
N ILE A 603 -43.45 13.24 51.53
CA ILE A 603 -44.61 13.11 52.40
C ILE A 603 -45.72 14.02 51.87
N ILE A 604 -46.94 13.50 51.76
CA ILE A 604 -48.13 14.28 51.41
C ILE A 604 -49.15 14.26 52.55
N ASP A 605 -49.73 15.41 52.83
CA ASP A 605 -50.80 15.54 53.83
C ASP A 605 -52.16 15.25 53.20
N LEU A 606 -52.74 14.13 53.62
CA LEU A 606 -54.02 13.65 53.12
C LEU A 606 -55.18 14.63 53.36
N THR A 607 -55.04 15.61 54.27
CA THR A 607 -56.10 16.58 54.55
C THR A 607 -56.13 17.77 53.59
N SER A 608 -55.07 17.97 52.81
CA SER A 608 -54.89 19.18 51.99
C SER A 608 -54.54 18.91 50.53
N SER A 609 -54.13 17.69 50.17
CA SER A 609 -53.81 17.34 48.79
C SER A 609 -54.20 15.90 48.47
N ASN A 610 -54.79 15.70 47.29
CA ASN A 610 -55.20 14.40 46.75
C ASN A 610 -54.31 13.93 45.57
N ILE A 611 -53.38 14.79 45.14
CA ILE A 611 -52.44 14.53 44.04
C ILE A 611 -51.06 15.06 44.45
N PHE A 612 -50.02 14.27 44.20
CA PHE A 612 -48.63 14.71 44.26
C PHE A 612 -48.10 14.92 42.83
N GLU A 613 -47.56 16.10 42.54
CA GLU A 613 -46.94 16.43 41.25
C GLU A 613 -45.46 16.02 41.25
N ILE A 614 -45.08 15.15 40.31
CA ILE A 614 -43.69 14.75 40.10
C ILE A 614 -43.01 15.84 39.27
N LYS A 615 -41.91 16.38 39.79
CA LYS A 615 -41.05 17.32 39.08
C LYS A 615 -39.71 16.66 38.74
N PRO A 616 -38.99 17.11 37.70
CA PRO A 616 -37.70 16.52 37.31
C PRO A 616 -36.71 16.42 38.47
N GLU A 617 -36.64 17.43 39.34
CA GLU A 617 -35.74 17.45 40.51
C GLU A 617 -36.04 16.37 41.56
N HIS A 618 -37.21 15.73 41.53
CA HIS A 618 -37.51 14.59 42.37
C HIS A 618 -36.78 13.33 41.86
N ILE A 619 -36.73 13.14 40.54
CA ILE A 619 -36.36 11.85 39.92
C ILE A 619 -35.00 11.88 39.21
N VAL A 620 -34.47 13.07 38.90
CA VAL A 620 -33.18 13.28 38.24
C VAL A 620 -32.16 13.75 39.28
N ALA A 621 -31.06 13.00 39.40
CA ALA A 621 -29.92 13.35 40.25
C ALA A 621 -28.86 14.16 39.49
N GLY A 622 -28.70 13.87 38.20
CA GLY A 622 -27.76 14.54 37.32
C GLY A 622 -28.05 14.19 35.87
N VAL A 623 -27.77 15.14 34.99
CA VAL A 623 -27.73 14.92 33.55
C VAL A 623 -26.45 15.55 33.06
N LEU A 624 -25.61 14.77 32.40
CA LEU A 624 -24.35 15.22 31.82
C LEU A 624 -24.37 14.87 30.35
N ASP A 625 -23.96 15.82 29.52
CA ASP A 625 -23.84 15.61 28.10
C ASP A 625 -22.72 16.52 27.60
N ASN A 626 -21.89 16.02 26.69
CA ASN A 626 -20.76 16.75 26.14
C ASN A 626 -21.19 18.06 25.47
N CYS A 627 -22.43 18.16 24.98
CA CYS A 627 -23.03 19.35 24.38
C CYS A 627 -24.33 19.82 25.07
N GLY A 628 -24.45 19.54 26.37
CA GLY A 628 -25.70 19.55 27.13
C GLY A 628 -26.31 20.88 27.60
N GLU A 629 -26.25 21.97 26.85
CA GLU A 629 -26.87 23.24 27.31
C GLU A 629 -28.41 23.24 27.22
N ASN A 630 -29.00 22.42 26.33
CA ASN A 630 -30.45 22.32 26.13
C ASN A 630 -30.91 20.87 25.96
N LEU A 631 -31.16 20.19 27.09
CA LEU A 631 -31.64 18.81 27.12
C LEU A 631 -33.16 18.75 27.35
N GLU A 632 -33.87 17.99 26.52
CA GLU A 632 -35.30 17.74 26.65
C GLU A 632 -35.55 16.54 27.59
N ILE A 633 -36.17 16.78 28.75
CA ILE A 633 -36.52 15.75 29.73
C ILE A 633 -38.02 15.46 29.67
N LEU A 634 -38.37 14.24 29.29
CA LEU A 634 -39.75 13.72 29.27
C LEU A 634 -39.90 12.62 30.32
N TYR A 635 -41.02 12.61 31.04
CA TYR A 635 -41.26 11.58 32.06
C TYR A 635 -42.75 11.25 32.24
N SER A 636 -43.03 10.01 32.65
CA SER A 636 -44.39 9.52 32.88
C SER A 636 -44.43 8.44 33.98
N PRO A 637 -45.43 8.45 34.89
CA PRO A 637 -46.50 9.46 35.03
C PRO A 637 -46.00 10.78 35.63
N GLN A 638 -46.74 11.87 35.44
CA GLN A 638 -46.39 13.19 36.00
C GLN A 638 -47.03 13.47 37.38
N THR A 639 -47.99 12.64 37.79
CA THR A 639 -48.73 12.82 39.04
C THR A 639 -49.02 11.48 39.72
N ILE A 640 -49.09 11.46 41.05
CA ILE A 640 -49.48 10.30 41.86
C ILE A 640 -50.76 10.65 42.65
N GLY A 641 -51.79 9.81 42.54
CA GLY A 641 -53.07 9.97 43.25
C GLY A 641 -53.17 9.17 44.56
N CYS A 642 -54.25 9.40 45.31
CA CYS A 642 -54.52 8.81 46.63
C CYS A 642 -54.36 7.28 46.70
N GLU A 643 -54.69 6.57 45.63
CA GLU A 643 -54.61 5.11 45.52
C GLU A 643 -53.18 4.56 45.47
N ASN A 644 -52.20 5.42 45.15
CA ASN A 644 -50.80 5.05 45.01
C ASN A 644 -49.89 5.65 46.09
N PHE A 645 -50.44 6.34 47.09
CA PHE A 645 -49.65 6.75 48.26
C PHE A 645 -49.27 5.53 49.12
N ASN A 646 -48.06 5.55 49.67
CA ASN A 646 -47.34 4.42 50.29
C ASN A 646 -47.05 3.25 49.33
N VAL A 647 -47.22 3.42 48.02
CA VAL A 647 -46.87 2.42 47.01
C VAL A 647 -45.72 2.94 46.15
N PRO A 648 -44.66 2.15 45.93
CA PRO A 648 -43.63 2.49 44.96
C PRO A 648 -44.21 2.66 43.55
N VAL A 649 -44.16 3.88 42.99
CA VAL A 649 -44.60 4.17 41.61
C VAL A 649 -43.38 4.27 40.70
N LYS A 650 -43.32 3.42 39.68
CA LYS A 650 -42.28 3.48 38.65
C LYS A 650 -42.53 4.69 37.73
N VAL A 651 -41.52 5.53 37.56
CA VAL A 651 -41.51 6.67 36.63
C VAL A 651 -40.46 6.40 35.55
N GLU A 652 -40.88 6.42 34.29
CA GLU A 652 -39.98 6.34 33.14
C GLU A 652 -39.53 7.74 32.74
N VAL A 653 -38.23 7.92 32.51
CA VAL A 653 -37.59 9.20 32.20
C VAL A 653 -36.79 9.04 30.91
N SER A 654 -36.99 9.94 29.97
CA SER A 654 -36.24 10.04 28.72
C SER A 654 -35.59 11.41 28.64
N VAL A 655 -34.28 11.44 28.40
CA VAL A 655 -33.52 12.66 28.15
C VAL A 655 -33.01 12.64 26.72
N LYS A 656 -33.22 13.72 26.00
CA LYS A 656 -32.80 13.88 24.61
C LYS A 656 -31.98 15.15 24.45
N ASP A 657 -30.85 15.06 23.75
CA ASP A 657 -30.04 16.24 23.40
C ASP A 657 -30.53 16.95 22.12
N GLN A 658 -29.87 18.07 21.80
CA GLN A 658 -30.12 18.87 20.60
C GLN A 658 -29.76 18.16 19.28
N SER A 659 -28.85 17.19 19.34
CA SER A 659 -28.37 16.38 18.21
C SER A 659 -29.31 15.21 17.91
N GLY A 660 -30.21 14.89 18.84
CA GLY A 660 -31.23 13.87 18.75
C GLY A 660 -30.91 12.59 19.53
N ASN A 661 -29.75 12.48 20.20
CA ASN A 661 -29.42 11.28 20.94
C ASN A 661 -30.25 11.22 22.23
N THR A 662 -30.68 10.01 22.59
CA THR A 662 -31.67 9.80 23.65
C THR A 662 -31.22 8.74 24.64
N THR A 663 -31.33 9.04 25.93
CA THR A 663 -31.14 8.10 27.03
C THR A 663 -32.43 7.92 27.80
N ILE A 664 -32.82 6.66 28.02
CA ILE A 664 -34.04 6.29 28.75
C ILE A 664 -33.64 5.53 30.01
N GLY A 665 -34.25 5.90 31.13
CA GLY A 665 -34.13 5.19 32.40
C GLY A 665 -35.46 5.13 33.14
N SER A 666 -35.48 4.45 34.28
CA SER A 666 -36.64 4.45 35.17
C SER A 666 -36.22 4.49 36.62
N THR A 667 -36.99 5.19 37.44
CA THR A 667 -36.80 5.26 38.90
C THR A 667 -38.12 5.07 39.61
N VAL A 668 -38.07 5.08 40.94
CA VAL A 668 -39.21 4.89 41.82
C VAL A 668 -39.45 6.14 42.65
N VAL A 669 -40.71 6.57 42.68
CA VAL A 669 -41.20 7.62 43.57
C VAL A 669 -42.15 6.98 44.58
N THR A 670 -41.86 7.16 45.86
CA THR A 670 -42.73 6.71 46.95
C THR A 670 -43.18 7.92 47.75
N ILE A 671 -44.51 8.14 47.80
CA ILE A 671 -45.08 9.23 48.57
C ILE A 671 -45.73 8.66 49.82
N GLU A 672 -45.09 8.88 50.96
CA GLU A 672 -45.63 8.54 52.25
C GLU A 672 -46.80 9.46 52.60
N LYS A 673 -47.83 8.90 53.20
CA LYS A 673 -48.99 9.66 53.65
C LYS A 673 -48.85 10.09 55.10
N THR A 674 -49.11 11.37 55.35
CA THR A 674 -49.32 11.91 56.69
C THR A 674 -50.71 12.51 56.82
N GLU A 675 -51.16 12.67 58.05
CA GLU A 675 -52.41 13.33 58.37
C GLU A 675 -52.11 14.41 59.40
N SER A 676 -51.81 15.62 58.93
CA SER A 676 -51.31 16.71 59.80
C SER A 676 -52.36 17.18 60.80
N ARG A 677 -53.63 17.05 60.43
CA ARG A 677 -54.79 17.46 61.22
C ARG A 677 -55.82 16.35 61.17
N LYS A 678 -56.38 16.02 62.33
CA LYS A 678 -57.56 15.16 62.42
C LYS A 678 -58.74 15.99 62.87
N VAL A 679 -59.89 15.79 62.24
CA VAL A 679 -61.16 16.35 62.72
C VAL A 679 -61.43 15.80 64.11
N SER A 680 -61.67 16.68 65.08
CA SER A 680 -61.99 16.25 66.43
C SER A 680 -63.35 15.56 66.45
N LEU A 681 -63.51 14.61 67.35
CA LEU A 681 -64.79 14.00 67.63
C LEU A 681 -65.15 14.33 69.07
N ASN A 682 -66.02 15.33 69.22
CA ASN A 682 -66.36 15.94 70.49
C ASN A 682 -67.56 15.26 71.11
N GLY A 683 -67.49 15.07 72.42
CA GLY A 683 -68.49 14.39 73.22
C GLY A 683 -67.85 13.82 74.48
N PRO A 684 -68.64 13.44 75.49
CA PRO A 684 -68.10 12.85 76.70
C PRO A 684 -67.37 11.52 76.36
N GLY A 685 -66.10 11.40 76.76
CA GLY A 685 -65.28 10.18 76.57
C GLY A 685 -65.52 9.12 77.65
N THR A 686 -66.21 9.53 78.71
CA THR A 686 -66.72 8.63 79.73
C THR A 686 -68.18 8.95 79.98
N ALA A 687 -68.99 7.93 80.19
CA ALA A 687 -70.38 8.11 80.57
C ALA A 687 -70.77 7.03 81.56
N THR A 688 -71.75 7.30 82.42
CA THR A 688 -72.28 6.27 83.33
C THR A 688 -73.17 5.32 82.57
N THR A 689 -72.99 4.01 82.76
CA THR A 689 -73.70 2.95 82.02
C THR A 689 -75.20 3.25 81.89
N GLY A 690 -75.70 3.41 80.66
CA GLY A 690 -77.12 3.70 80.35
C GLY A 690 -77.47 5.14 79.93
N SER A 691 -76.50 6.03 79.76
CA SER A 691 -76.73 7.39 79.25
C SER A 691 -76.47 7.53 77.74
N GLU A 692 -77.28 8.33 77.02
CA GLU A 692 -77.07 8.67 75.60
C GLU A 692 -75.94 9.69 75.46
N VAL A 693 -74.98 9.37 74.60
CA VAL A 693 -73.84 10.24 74.29
C VAL A 693 -73.95 10.69 72.85
N LEU A 694 -74.00 12.01 72.64
CA LEU A 694 -73.88 12.61 71.32
C LEU A 694 -72.41 12.87 71.02
N LEU A 695 -71.97 12.41 69.85
CA LEU A 695 -70.66 12.71 69.30
C LEU A 695 -70.83 13.62 68.08
N GLU A 696 -70.13 14.75 68.08
CA GLU A 696 -70.17 15.76 67.04
C GLU A 696 -68.77 15.98 66.47
N LEU A 697 -68.66 15.98 65.15
CA LEU A 697 -67.42 16.25 64.44
C LEU A 697 -67.10 17.75 64.51
N GLY A 698 -65.84 18.06 64.78
CA GLY A 698 -65.30 19.43 64.73
C GLY A 698 -65.21 19.97 63.30
N SER A 699 -64.82 21.23 63.17
CA SER A 699 -64.72 21.93 61.88
C SER A 699 -63.27 22.33 61.56
N GLU A 700 -62.30 21.48 61.90
CA GLU A 700 -60.86 21.78 61.75
C GLU A 700 -60.41 21.98 60.29
N PHE A 701 -61.17 21.45 59.33
CA PHE A 701 -61.05 21.71 57.90
C PHE A 701 -62.36 21.36 57.18
N ASP A 702 -62.49 21.74 55.91
CA ASP A 702 -63.67 21.42 55.11
C ASP A 702 -63.64 19.96 54.64
N TYR A 703 -64.69 19.21 54.95
CA TYR A 703 -64.83 17.80 54.61
C TYR A 703 -66.29 17.42 54.33
N GLN A 704 -66.46 16.25 53.72
CA GLN A 704 -67.74 15.55 53.62
C GLN A 704 -67.70 14.29 54.48
N VAL A 705 -68.76 14.04 55.27
CA VAL A 705 -68.88 12.81 56.05
C VAL A 705 -69.30 11.68 55.13
N ILE A 706 -68.49 10.62 55.06
CA ILE A 706 -68.74 9.44 54.23
C ILE A 706 -69.49 8.37 55.04
N GLY A 707 -69.16 8.22 56.32
CA GLY A 707 -69.82 7.27 57.21
C GLY A 707 -69.24 7.25 58.62
N TRP A 708 -69.96 6.63 59.55
CA TRP A 708 -69.62 6.51 60.96
C TRP A 708 -69.32 5.06 61.32
N TYR A 709 -68.27 4.85 62.09
CA TYR A 709 -67.71 3.56 62.44
C TYR A 709 -67.59 3.39 63.95
N ARG A 710 -67.74 2.14 64.40
CA ARG A 710 -67.41 1.69 65.75
C ARG A 710 -66.42 0.54 65.63
N GLY A 711 -65.18 0.75 66.05
CA GLY A 711 -64.07 -0.10 65.62
C GLY A 711 -63.97 -0.08 64.08
N GLU A 712 -64.01 -1.24 63.45
CA GLU A 712 -64.03 -1.39 61.99
C GLU A 712 -65.44 -1.52 61.40
N GLU A 713 -66.48 -1.63 62.24
CA GLU A 713 -67.88 -1.82 61.81
C GLU A 713 -68.52 -0.49 61.41
N LEU A 714 -69.05 -0.39 60.18
CA LEU A 714 -69.84 0.77 59.74
C LEU A 714 -71.20 0.74 60.45
N ILE A 715 -71.45 1.70 61.34
CA ILE A 715 -72.69 1.79 62.12
C ILE A 715 -73.73 2.74 61.52
N SER A 716 -73.32 3.67 60.65
CA SER A 716 -74.24 4.56 59.94
C SER A 716 -73.58 5.19 58.72
N SER A 717 -74.25 5.17 57.56
CA SER A 717 -73.84 5.91 56.35
C SER A 717 -74.38 7.35 56.31
N SER A 718 -74.84 7.88 57.45
CA SER A 718 -75.29 9.25 57.57
C SER A 718 -74.17 10.24 57.22
N THR A 719 -74.50 11.24 56.40
CA THR A 719 -73.59 12.36 56.05
C THR A 719 -73.67 13.51 57.06
N SER A 720 -74.42 13.34 58.15
CA SER A 720 -74.51 14.29 59.26
C SER A 720 -73.18 14.36 60.02
N ASN A 721 -72.84 15.55 60.52
CA ASN A 721 -71.69 15.80 61.38
C ASN A 721 -71.91 15.37 62.84
N VAL A 722 -73.07 14.81 63.19
CA VAL A 722 -73.43 14.35 64.54
C VAL A 722 -73.97 12.92 64.52
N ILE A 723 -73.58 12.10 65.51
CA ILE A 723 -74.13 10.77 65.78
C ILE A 723 -74.49 10.59 67.26
N SER A 724 -75.49 9.75 67.55
CA SER A 724 -75.88 9.36 68.92
C SER A 724 -75.49 7.92 69.20
N ILE A 725 -74.82 7.68 70.33
CA ILE A 725 -74.26 6.37 70.71
C ILE A 725 -74.63 5.99 72.16
N LYS A 726 -74.61 4.69 72.46
CA LYS A 726 -75.05 4.11 73.76
C LYS A 726 -74.16 3.01 74.32
N GLU A 727 -73.15 2.58 73.57
CA GLU A 727 -72.32 1.42 73.90
C GLU A 727 -70.87 1.85 73.97
N SER A 728 -70.10 1.22 74.86
CA SER A 728 -68.66 1.47 74.92
C SER A 728 -68.02 1.09 73.58
N GLY A 729 -67.04 1.88 73.14
CA GLY A 729 -66.23 1.54 71.98
C GLY A 729 -65.56 2.74 71.33
N ALA A 730 -64.75 2.40 70.33
CA ALA A 730 -63.94 3.30 69.55
C ALA A 730 -64.75 3.89 68.39
N TYR A 731 -65.31 5.09 68.53
CA TYR A 731 -66.08 5.70 67.46
C TYR A 731 -65.22 6.60 66.58
N SER A 732 -65.42 6.55 65.28
CA SER A 732 -64.79 7.47 64.33
C SER A 732 -65.70 7.71 63.12
N ALA A 733 -65.46 8.78 62.38
CA ALA A 733 -66.11 9.02 61.10
C ALA A 733 -65.08 8.98 59.97
N LEU A 734 -65.43 8.34 58.85
CA LEU A 734 -64.67 8.44 57.61
C LEU A 734 -65.08 9.74 56.91
N LEU A 735 -64.09 10.57 56.59
CA LEU A 735 -64.25 11.92 56.06
C LEU A 735 -63.50 12.05 54.74
N LEU A 736 -64.07 12.76 53.77
CA LEU A 736 -63.39 13.17 52.54
C LEU A 736 -63.11 14.68 52.60
N PRO A 737 -61.87 15.12 52.84
CA PRO A 737 -61.48 16.52 52.75
C PRO A 737 -61.69 17.04 51.31
N VAL A 738 -62.07 18.31 51.16
CA VAL A 738 -62.43 18.89 49.84
C VAL A 738 -61.29 18.78 48.80
N ASN A 739 -60.03 18.89 49.23
CA ASN A 739 -58.85 18.78 48.37
C ASN A 739 -57.93 17.61 48.80
N GLY A 740 -58.42 16.69 49.63
CA GLY A 740 -57.61 15.66 50.27
C GLY A 740 -58.10 14.24 49.96
N CYS A 741 -57.42 13.25 50.53
CA CYS A 741 -57.83 11.85 50.45
C CYS A 741 -58.73 11.46 51.63
N PRO A 742 -59.51 10.36 51.51
CA PRO A 742 -60.31 9.87 52.63
C PRO A 742 -59.47 9.63 53.89
N VAL A 743 -59.86 10.24 55.00
CA VAL A 743 -59.22 10.13 56.32
C VAL A 743 -60.25 9.87 57.41
N TYR A 744 -59.84 9.28 58.53
CA TYR A 744 -60.73 9.08 59.67
C TYR A 744 -60.59 10.24 60.67
N SER A 745 -61.72 10.67 61.27
CA SER A 745 -61.71 11.56 62.42
C SER A 745 -60.84 10.99 63.55
N LYS A 746 -60.53 11.82 64.55
CA LYS A 746 -60.00 11.28 65.81
C LYS A 746 -60.96 10.22 66.33
N VAL A 747 -60.39 9.09 66.76
CA VAL A 747 -61.14 8.06 67.45
C VAL A 747 -61.57 8.64 68.79
N LYS A 748 -62.86 8.57 69.07
CA LYS A 748 -63.41 8.83 70.39
C LYS A 748 -63.73 7.49 71.01
N GLU A 749 -62.84 7.05 71.89
CA GLU A 749 -63.20 6.05 72.86
C GLU A 749 -64.25 6.67 73.78
N VAL A 750 -65.42 6.07 73.78
CA VAL A 750 -66.40 6.32 74.83
C VAL A 750 -66.42 5.05 75.63
N GLU A 751 -65.80 5.09 76.79
CA GLU A 751 -65.81 3.97 77.73
C GLU A 751 -66.69 4.35 78.91
N PHE A 752 -67.59 3.46 79.28
CA PHE A 752 -68.45 3.66 80.42
C PHE A 752 -67.76 3.07 81.67
N TYR A 753 -67.44 3.88 82.68
CA TYR A 753 -66.65 3.46 83.86
C TYR A 753 -67.23 3.90 85.21
N GLU A 754 -66.71 3.32 86.28
CA GLU A 754 -66.68 3.86 87.65
C GLU A 754 -65.20 4.20 88.01
N SER A 755 -64.88 5.46 88.41
CA SER A 755 -63.49 5.97 88.61
C SER A 755 -62.73 5.36 89.80
N PRO A 756 -61.36 5.24 89.76
CA PRO A 756 -60.40 6.10 90.52
C PRO A 756 -58.92 6.16 89.91
N PRO A 757 -57.77 6.26 90.64
CA PRO A 757 -56.90 7.44 90.96
C PRO A 757 -55.37 7.36 90.56
N THR A 758 -54.56 8.34 91.01
CA THR A 758 -53.16 8.74 90.67
C THR A 758 -51.97 8.08 91.44
N GLY A 759 -50.76 8.05 90.84
CA GLY A 759 -49.47 8.41 91.51
C GLY A 759 -48.22 7.51 91.30
N GLU A 760 -47.13 8.04 90.71
CA GLU A 760 -45.69 7.80 91.05
C GLU A 760 -44.74 8.58 90.08
N ASN A 761 -43.81 9.36 90.65
CA ASN A 761 -42.81 10.28 90.04
C ASN A 761 -43.27 11.58 89.31
N PRO A 762 -42.63 12.74 89.56
CA PRO A 762 -43.01 14.04 89.00
C PRO A 762 -42.36 14.38 87.65
N TYR A 763 -41.56 13.48 87.07
CA TYR A 763 -40.94 13.66 85.75
C TYR A 763 -41.12 12.40 84.87
N PRO A 764 -41.22 12.55 83.54
CA PRO A 764 -41.28 11.42 82.62
C PRO A 764 -40.02 10.54 82.67
N PRO A 765 -40.11 9.23 82.32
CA PRO A 765 -38.95 8.36 82.24
C PRO A 765 -37.86 8.87 81.29
N LEU A 766 -36.58 8.68 81.65
CA LEU A 766 -35.44 8.88 80.75
C LEU A 766 -35.43 7.79 79.65
N LYS A 767 -34.86 8.11 78.48
CA LYS A 767 -34.59 7.14 77.43
C LYS A 767 -33.42 6.24 77.85
N GLU A 768 -33.48 4.96 77.52
CA GLU A 768 -32.44 3.98 77.88
C GLU A 768 -31.14 4.19 77.07
N MET A 769 -31.25 4.65 75.82
CA MET A 769 -30.12 4.95 74.93
C MET A 769 -30.45 6.15 74.03
N ILE A 770 -29.45 6.97 73.73
CA ILE A 770 -29.53 8.10 72.80
C ILE A 770 -28.43 7.93 71.74
N GLU A 771 -28.79 7.92 70.47
CA GLU A 771 -27.83 7.97 69.37
C GLU A 771 -27.49 9.44 69.07
N LEU A 772 -26.21 9.79 69.16
CA LEU A 772 -25.73 11.16 68.92
C LEU A 772 -24.76 11.16 67.74
N ALA A 773 -25.20 11.69 66.61
CA ALA A 773 -24.36 11.82 65.41
C ALA A 773 -23.41 13.02 65.51
N LEU A 774 -22.14 12.83 65.15
CA LEU A 774 -21.17 13.93 64.99
C LEU A 774 -21.45 14.71 63.69
N ASN A 775 -21.19 16.02 63.69
CA ASN A 775 -21.31 16.88 62.51
C ASN A 775 -20.00 16.93 61.68
N GLU A 776 -19.98 17.74 60.61
CA GLU A 776 -18.85 17.91 59.68
C GLU A 776 -17.53 18.34 60.34
N ASN A 777 -17.57 18.89 61.56
CA ASN A 777 -16.40 19.27 62.34
C ASN A 777 -16.02 18.22 63.40
N GLY A 778 -16.62 17.03 63.35
CA GLY A 778 -16.38 15.93 64.29
C GLY A 778 -16.96 16.19 65.69
N ILE A 779 -18.02 17.00 65.79
CA ILE A 779 -18.61 17.44 67.07
C ILE A 779 -20.09 17.07 67.14
N GLY A 780 -20.51 16.45 68.25
CA GLY A 780 -21.91 16.21 68.60
C GLY A 780 -22.24 16.88 69.94
N GLU A 781 -23.42 17.51 70.03
CA GLU A 781 -23.88 18.16 71.27
C GLU A 781 -25.22 17.58 71.72
N LEU A 782 -25.28 17.08 72.95
CA LEU A 782 -26.46 16.46 73.54
C LEU A 782 -27.37 17.52 74.19
N SER A 783 -28.63 17.59 73.77
CA SER A 783 -29.60 18.51 74.33
C SER A 783 -30.41 17.87 75.48
N ILE A 784 -30.86 18.71 76.43
CA ILE A 784 -31.63 18.25 77.60
C ILE A 784 -32.98 17.64 77.20
N ALA A 785 -33.59 18.11 76.11
CA ALA A 785 -34.89 17.62 75.64
C ALA A 785 -34.82 16.18 75.11
N GLU A 786 -33.66 15.74 74.61
CA GLU A 786 -33.48 14.42 74.02
C GLU A 786 -33.43 13.29 75.06
N LEU A 787 -33.24 13.64 76.34
CA LEU A 787 -33.06 12.70 77.45
C LEU A 787 -34.34 12.00 77.90
N PHE A 788 -35.51 12.62 77.71
CA PHE A 788 -36.78 12.18 78.31
C PHE A 788 -37.77 11.65 77.26
N THR A 789 -38.62 10.73 77.67
CA THR A 789 -39.68 10.13 76.83
C THR A 789 -40.88 11.06 76.59
N ALA A 790 -41.01 12.12 77.39
CA ALA A 790 -41.99 13.20 77.21
C ALA A 790 -41.40 14.54 77.68
N THR A 791 -42.07 15.65 77.36
CA THR A 791 -41.64 17.00 77.72
C THR A 791 -41.53 17.16 79.24
N LEU A 792 -40.42 17.75 79.69
CA LEU A 792 -40.19 18.06 81.10
C LEU A 792 -41.23 19.05 81.63
N PRO A 793 -41.87 18.78 82.77
CA PRO A 793 -42.69 19.76 83.48
C PRO A 793 -41.89 21.00 83.91
N ASP A 794 -42.56 22.16 83.96
CA ASP A 794 -41.96 23.41 84.43
C ASP A 794 -41.51 23.31 85.91
N GLY A 795 -40.35 23.87 86.24
CA GLY A 795 -39.80 23.88 87.61
C GLY A 795 -38.71 22.84 87.90
N LEU A 796 -38.25 22.08 86.89
CA LEU A 796 -37.11 21.16 87.01
C LEU A 796 -35.86 21.72 86.32
N SER A 797 -34.70 21.66 86.98
CA SER A 797 -33.37 22.01 86.46
C SER A 797 -32.57 20.74 86.17
N VAL A 798 -32.07 20.58 84.94
CA VAL A 798 -31.28 19.41 84.52
C VAL A 798 -29.83 19.82 84.23
N LYS A 799 -28.86 19.11 84.81
CA LYS A 799 -27.42 19.28 84.57
C LYS A 799 -26.80 17.97 84.09
N LEU A 800 -25.94 18.07 83.09
CA LEU A 800 -25.17 16.96 82.53
C LEU A 800 -23.69 17.12 82.87
N ASN A 801 -23.00 16.01 83.13
CA ASN A 801 -21.56 16.00 83.37
C ASN A 801 -20.73 16.16 82.08
N GLN A 802 -21.29 15.83 80.93
CA GLN A 802 -20.73 16.04 79.60
C GLN A 802 -21.88 16.29 78.62
N GLN A 803 -21.72 17.29 77.74
CA GLN A 803 -22.71 17.66 76.73
C GLN A 803 -22.14 17.72 75.32
N ARG A 804 -20.82 17.77 75.20
CA ARG A 804 -20.10 17.88 73.93
C ARG A 804 -19.21 16.66 73.74
N PHE A 805 -19.28 16.08 72.56
CA PHE A 805 -18.58 14.86 72.17
C PHE A 805 -17.77 15.12 70.92
N THR A 806 -16.60 14.50 70.84
CA THR A 806 -15.71 14.53 69.67
C THR A 806 -15.45 13.11 69.17
N CYS A 807 -14.69 12.97 68.08
CA CYS A 807 -14.26 11.67 67.54
C CYS A 807 -13.54 10.76 68.56
N ASP A 808 -12.96 11.31 69.63
CA ASP A 808 -12.37 10.52 70.73
C ASP A 808 -13.44 9.82 71.62
N ASN A 809 -14.72 10.09 71.40
CA ASN A 809 -15.83 9.58 72.20
C ASN A 809 -16.75 8.60 71.45
N LEU A 810 -16.33 8.09 70.29
CA LEU A 810 -17.13 7.14 69.49
C LEU A 810 -17.52 5.88 70.28
N GLY A 811 -18.72 5.37 70.03
CA GLY A 811 -19.33 4.25 70.75
C GLY A 811 -20.10 4.66 72.01
N GLU A 812 -20.43 3.70 72.85
CA GLU A 812 -21.25 3.93 74.05
C GLU A 812 -20.51 4.72 75.13
N GLN A 813 -21.10 5.85 75.54
CA GLN A 813 -20.65 6.71 76.63
C GLN A 813 -21.72 6.79 77.72
N GLN A 814 -21.31 6.73 78.98
CA GLN A 814 -22.24 6.81 80.12
C GLN A 814 -22.29 8.24 80.67
N ILE A 815 -23.46 8.87 80.59
CA ILE A 815 -23.67 10.27 80.96
C ILE A 815 -24.53 10.36 82.22
N GLY A 816 -24.06 11.11 83.20
CA GLY A 816 -24.78 11.36 84.44
C GLY A 816 -25.74 12.53 84.29
N VAL A 817 -27.03 12.29 84.53
CA VAL A 817 -28.10 13.29 84.53
C VAL A 817 -28.47 13.63 85.97
N THR A 818 -28.34 14.90 86.35
CA THR A 818 -28.79 15.40 87.66
C THR A 818 -30.02 16.29 87.44
N ILE A 819 -31.16 15.90 88.00
CA ILE A 819 -32.45 16.62 87.93
C ILE A 819 -32.74 17.19 89.32
N GLU A 820 -33.07 18.47 89.42
CA GLU A 820 -33.35 19.17 90.67
C GLU A 820 -34.66 19.95 90.55
N ASP A 821 -35.60 19.81 91.49
CA ASP A 821 -36.82 20.63 91.54
C ASP A 821 -36.60 21.97 92.26
N LEU A 822 -37.62 22.83 92.28
CA LEU A 822 -37.56 24.14 92.96
C LEU A 822 -37.44 24.01 94.48
N GLU A 823 -37.82 22.87 95.04
CA GLU A 823 -37.77 22.52 96.46
C GLU A 823 -36.40 21.97 96.89
N GLY A 824 -35.49 21.73 95.94
CA GLY A 824 -34.12 21.25 96.17
C GLY A 824 -33.98 19.74 96.28
N ASN A 825 -35.00 18.96 95.88
CA ASN A 825 -34.89 17.51 95.76
C ASN A 825 -34.06 17.17 94.52
N ILE A 826 -33.10 16.25 94.66
CA ILE A 826 -32.15 15.89 93.59
C ILE A 826 -32.30 14.42 93.23
N TRP A 827 -32.52 14.14 91.95
CA TRP A 827 -32.48 12.81 91.35
C TRP A 827 -31.27 12.68 90.43
N LYS A 828 -30.56 11.56 90.53
CA LYS A 828 -29.40 11.26 89.69
C LYS A 828 -29.63 9.97 88.95
N GLU A 829 -29.58 10.06 87.63
CA GLU A 829 -29.81 8.94 86.74
C GLU A 829 -28.66 8.85 85.72
N GLY A 830 -28.48 7.68 85.13
CA GLY A 830 -27.54 7.46 84.03
C GLY A 830 -28.29 7.31 82.72
N VAL A 831 -27.73 7.85 81.63
CA VAL A 831 -28.22 7.60 80.28
C VAL A 831 -27.05 7.16 79.42
N SER A 832 -27.25 6.12 78.62
CA SER A 832 -26.26 5.67 77.63
C SER A 832 -26.38 6.52 76.38
N VAL A 833 -25.28 7.11 75.93
CA VAL A 833 -25.20 7.86 74.67
C VAL A 833 -24.28 7.11 73.74
N ASN A 834 -24.81 6.59 72.64
CA ASN A 834 -24.03 5.97 71.59
C ASN A 834 -23.60 7.07 70.60
N VAL A 835 -22.36 7.51 70.67
CA VAL A 835 -21.82 8.53 69.77
C VAL A 835 -21.44 7.87 68.46
N LEU A 836 -22.09 8.29 67.40
CA LEU A 836 -21.94 7.75 66.06
C LEU A 836 -21.29 8.78 65.15
N ASP A 837 -20.36 8.33 64.33
CA ASP A 837 -19.95 9.07 63.16
C ASP A 837 -20.51 8.36 61.92
N LEU A 838 -21.35 9.10 61.21
CA LEU A 838 -22.13 8.62 60.08
C LEU A 838 -21.67 9.27 58.77
N MET A 839 -20.63 10.11 58.81
CA MET A 839 -20.14 10.82 57.64
C MET A 839 -19.08 9.97 56.93
N PRO A 840 -19.29 9.56 55.66
CA PRO A 840 -18.27 8.82 54.94
C PRO A 840 -17.11 9.74 54.51
N PRO A 841 -15.89 9.20 54.37
CA PRO A 841 -14.72 9.95 53.88
C PRO A 841 -14.96 10.73 52.59
N VAL A 842 -14.36 11.91 52.47
CA VAL A 842 -14.26 12.63 51.20
C VAL A 842 -13.00 12.17 50.47
N LEU A 843 -13.17 11.53 49.31
CA LEU A 843 -12.10 11.04 48.44
C LEU A 843 -12.12 11.77 47.09
N GLU A 844 -11.00 12.34 46.67
CA GLU A 844 -10.80 12.91 45.34
C GLU A 844 -9.66 12.19 44.63
N THR A 845 -9.94 11.77 43.40
CA THR A 845 -9.02 10.96 42.59
C THR A 845 -8.41 11.78 41.45
N LYS A 846 -7.23 11.34 41.00
CA LYS A 846 -6.56 11.83 39.79
C LYS A 846 -6.16 10.63 38.93
N ASN A 847 -6.14 10.85 37.62
CA ASN A 847 -5.65 9.85 36.66
C ASN A 847 -4.12 9.86 36.62
N LEU A 848 -3.55 8.72 36.22
CA LEU A 848 -2.11 8.50 36.22
C LEU A 848 -1.64 8.01 34.84
N GLU A 849 -0.45 8.44 34.43
CA GLU A 849 0.26 7.87 33.30
C GLU A 849 1.60 7.33 33.81
N VAL A 850 1.88 6.04 33.55
CA VAL A 850 3.08 5.36 34.04
C VAL A 850 3.81 4.64 32.93
N GLU A 851 5.13 4.50 33.10
CA GLU A 851 5.98 3.72 32.21
C GLU A 851 6.35 2.39 32.90
N LEU A 852 6.02 1.27 32.25
CA LEU A 852 6.38 -0.08 32.70
C LEU A 852 7.63 -0.55 31.94
N ASP A 853 8.66 -0.96 32.68
CA ASP A 853 9.88 -1.52 32.12
C ASP A 853 9.65 -2.95 31.63
N LEU A 854 9.65 -3.13 30.31
CA LEU A 854 9.41 -4.40 29.63
C LEU A 854 10.44 -5.49 29.99
N SER A 855 11.63 -5.10 30.46
CA SER A 855 12.65 -6.04 30.92
C SER A 855 12.41 -6.58 32.34
N VAL A 856 11.60 -5.88 33.13
CA VAL A 856 11.23 -6.25 34.51
C VAL A 856 9.85 -6.92 34.56
N GLY A 857 8.91 -6.44 33.74
CA GLY A 857 7.61 -7.10 33.51
C GLY A 857 6.50 -6.76 34.50
N SER A 858 6.80 -6.04 35.58
CA SER A 858 5.80 -5.57 36.54
C SER A 858 6.10 -4.19 37.12
N LEU A 859 5.04 -3.52 37.57
CA LEU A 859 5.08 -2.23 38.26
C LEU A 859 4.05 -2.24 39.40
N ILE A 860 4.47 -1.87 40.61
CA ILE A 860 3.59 -1.76 41.79
C ILE A 860 3.13 -0.32 41.93
N LEU A 861 1.83 -0.14 42.09
CA LEU A 861 1.15 1.12 42.33
C LEU A 861 0.69 1.17 43.79
N GLU A 862 0.70 2.37 44.37
CA GLU A 862 0.16 2.63 45.69
C GLU A 862 -1.12 3.48 45.58
N ALA A 863 -2.04 3.32 46.54
CA ALA A 863 -3.30 4.07 46.50
C ALA A 863 -3.09 5.59 46.49
N GLY A 864 -2.00 6.08 47.11
CA GLY A 864 -1.63 7.50 47.09
C GLY A 864 -1.29 8.06 45.71
N ASP A 865 -0.89 7.22 44.74
CA ASP A 865 -0.59 7.65 43.38
C ASP A 865 -1.83 8.21 42.67
N PHE A 866 -3.01 7.77 43.10
CA PHE A 866 -4.30 8.12 42.50
C PHE A 866 -5.10 9.14 43.32
N VAL A 867 -4.58 9.62 44.45
CA VAL A 867 -5.29 10.56 45.33
C VAL A 867 -4.81 12.00 45.10
N SER A 868 -5.76 12.92 44.94
CA SER A 868 -5.53 14.37 45.00
C SER A 868 -5.88 14.95 46.38
N ASN A 869 -6.91 14.41 47.03
CA ASN A 869 -7.30 14.76 48.38
C ASN A 869 -8.04 13.58 49.05
N VAL A 870 -7.78 13.33 50.32
CA VAL A 870 -8.56 12.40 51.14
C VAL A 870 -8.67 12.95 52.55
N ALA A 871 -9.90 13.09 53.05
CA ALA A 871 -10.18 13.68 54.34
C ALA A 871 -11.46 13.12 54.95
N ASP A 872 -11.51 13.10 56.28
CA ASP A 872 -12.69 12.73 57.04
C ASP A 872 -12.70 13.54 58.36
N ASN A 873 -13.89 13.77 58.94
CA ASN A 873 -14.05 14.54 60.18
C ASN A 873 -13.46 13.80 61.40
N CYS A 874 -13.40 12.47 61.38
CA CYS A 874 -12.83 11.61 62.41
C CYS A 874 -11.59 10.83 61.96
N GLY A 875 -11.19 10.98 60.70
CA GLY A 875 -9.92 10.56 60.15
C GLY A 875 -9.99 9.24 59.39
N ILE A 876 -9.00 9.01 58.53
CA ILE A 876 -8.95 7.85 57.63
C ILE A 876 -8.23 6.69 58.31
N GLN A 877 -8.88 5.54 58.38
CA GLN A 877 -8.32 4.29 58.88
C GLN A 877 -7.57 3.52 57.79
N GLU A 878 -8.16 3.40 56.61
CA GLU A 878 -7.62 2.59 55.51
C GLU A 878 -7.83 3.28 54.16
N LEU A 879 -6.81 3.23 53.31
CA LEU A 879 -6.89 3.61 51.91
C LEU A 879 -6.30 2.47 51.07
N SER A 880 -7.09 1.89 50.16
CA SER A 880 -6.68 0.75 49.35
C SER A 880 -7.12 0.89 47.89
N ILE A 881 -6.50 0.09 47.02
CA ILE A 881 -6.85 -0.04 45.60
C ILE A 881 -7.10 -1.50 45.24
N ASN A 882 -8.01 -1.75 44.31
CA ASN A 882 -8.35 -3.10 43.87
C ASN A 882 -7.27 -3.75 42.96
N GLN A 883 -6.42 -2.94 42.33
CA GLN A 883 -5.35 -3.42 41.44
C GLN A 883 -4.05 -2.66 41.68
N ALA A 884 -3.18 -3.23 42.53
CA ALA A 884 -1.88 -2.66 42.89
C ALA A 884 -0.71 -3.10 42.00
N GLU A 885 -0.88 -4.15 41.18
CA GLU A 885 0.18 -4.65 40.31
C GLU A 885 -0.24 -4.55 38.84
N LEU A 886 0.58 -3.88 38.04
CA LEU A 886 0.49 -3.86 36.59
C LEU A 886 1.52 -4.83 36.03
N THR A 887 1.11 -5.61 35.03
CA THR A 887 1.96 -6.59 34.36
C THR A 887 2.09 -6.25 32.87
N CYS A 888 2.83 -7.06 32.13
CA CYS A 888 2.95 -6.94 30.68
C CYS A 888 1.60 -6.91 29.92
N GLU A 889 0.54 -7.51 30.48
CA GLU A 889 -0.79 -7.46 29.86
C GLU A 889 -1.46 -6.09 29.93
N SER A 890 -0.93 -5.20 30.79
CA SER A 890 -1.43 -3.85 31.00
C SER A 890 -0.87 -2.83 30.00
N VAL A 891 0.24 -3.14 29.31
CA VAL A 891 0.92 -2.21 28.41
C VAL A 891 0.04 -1.85 27.22
N GLY A 892 -0.08 -0.55 26.93
CA GLY A 892 -0.92 -0.01 25.86
C GLY A 892 -2.41 0.00 26.17
N LYS A 893 -2.82 -0.36 27.39
CA LYS A 893 -4.22 -0.32 27.84
C LYS A 893 -4.44 0.84 28.82
N GLU A 894 -5.68 1.32 28.83
CA GLU A 894 -6.20 2.16 29.90
C GLU A 894 -6.94 1.26 30.89
N ILE A 895 -6.51 1.26 32.15
CA ILE A 895 -7.06 0.40 33.20
C ILE A 895 -7.79 1.28 34.21
N GLN A 896 -9.00 0.88 34.58
CA GLN A 896 -9.78 1.51 35.64
C GLN A 896 -9.41 0.87 36.99
N VAL A 897 -8.91 1.67 37.91
CA VAL A 897 -8.55 1.27 39.28
C VAL A 897 -9.58 1.83 40.24
N GLU A 898 -10.11 0.99 41.12
CA GLU A 898 -11.06 1.36 42.15
C GLU A 898 -10.30 1.63 43.46
N LEU A 899 -10.49 2.83 44.00
CA LEU A 899 -9.95 3.28 45.28
C LEU A 899 -11.04 3.18 46.34
N ARG A 900 -10.66 2.69 47.52
CA ARG A 900 -11.56 2.54 48.67
C ARG A 900 -10.94 3.22 49.89
N ALA A 901 -11.66 4.18 50.46
CA ALA A 901 -11.29 4.86 51.71
C ALA A 901 -12.28 4.45 52.82
N VAL A 902 -11.75 4.11 54.00
CA VAL A 902 -12.51 3.73 55.20
C VAL A 902 -12.06 4.61 56.36
N ASP A 903 -13.00 5.19 57.10
CA ASP A 903 -12.70 5.90 58.35
C ASP A 903 -12.62 4.95 59.57
N PHE A 904 -12.32 5.49 60.75
CA PHE A 904 -12.29 4.71 62.00
C PHE A 904 -13.65 4.23 62.50
N SER A 905 -14.74 4.76 61.94
CA SER A 905 -16.13 4.45 62.29
C SER A 905 -16.72 3.36 61.38
N GLY A 906 -16.02 3.01 60.31
CA GLY A 906 -16.40 1.99 59.33
C GLY A 906 -17.18 2.53 58.13
N ASN A 907 -17.33 3.86 57.98
CA ASN A 907 -17.95 4.42 56.78
C ASN A 907 -16.98 4.34 55.60
N VAL A 908 -17.53 4.18 54.40
CA VAL A 908 -16.77 3.84 53.19
C VAL A 908 -17.10 4.80 52.06
N THR A 909 -16.07 5.25 51.36
CA THR A 909 -16.19 5.93 50.06
C THR A 909 -15.36 5.21 49.01
N GLU A 910 -15.99 4.88 47.89
CA GLU A 910 -15.36 4.25 46.73
C GLU A 910 -15.39 5.21 45.55
N LYS A 911 -14.26 5.32 44.83
CA LYS A 911 -14.13 6.09 43.58
C LYS A 911 -13.20 5.39 42.61
N THR A 912 -13.36 5.66 41.33
CA THR A 912 -12.45 5.13 40.30
C THR A 912 -11.49 6.19 39.78
N ALA A 913 -10.29 5.74 39.39
CA ALA A 913 -9.31 6.50 38.63
C ALA A 913 -8.85 5.68 37.41
N ARG A 914 -8.24 6.34 36.43
CA ARG A 914 -7.70 5.66 35.23
C ARG A 914 -6.18 5.73 35.22
N VAL A 915 -5.54 4.62 34.84
CA VAL A 915 -4.10 4.55 34.57
C VAL A 915 -3.84 4.16 33.12
N PHE A 916 -3.04 4.95 32.42
CA PHE A 916 -2.52 4.60 31.09
C PHE A 916 -1.07 4.11 31.21
N VAL A 917 -0.79 2.93 30.65
CA VAL A 917 0.51 2.27 30.80
C VAL A 917 1.28 2.31 29.49
N LYS A 918 2.39 3.05 29.46
CA LYS A 918 3.35 3.06 28.36
C LYS A 918 4.43 2.00 28.60
N GLY A 919 4.81 1.27 27.55
CA GLY A 919 5.93 0.34 27.62
C GLY A 919 7.25 1.07 27.36
N MET A 920 8.26 0.83 28.19
CA MET A 920 9.63 1.27 27.95
C MET A 920 10.60 0.10 28.16
N SER A 921 11.78 0.10 27.56
CA SER A 921 12.82 -0.89 27.87
C SER A 921 14.06 -0.18 28.39
N SER A 922 14.40 -0.37 29.67
CA SER A 922 15.64 0.19 30.23
C SER A 922 16.89 -0.53 29.71
N LYS A 923 16.73 -1.76 29.21
CA LYS A 923 17.77 -2.62 28.63
C LYS A 923 17.31 -3.16 27.27
N PRO A 924 17.33 -2.33 26.21
CA PRO A 924 16.84 -2.73 24.91
C PRO A 924 17.68 -3.87 24.32
N VAL A 925 17.05 -4.72 23.51
CA VAL A 925 17.76 -5.71 22.69
C VAL A 925 18.12 -5.05 21.36
N ILE A 926 19.41 -4.98 21.08
CA ILE A 926 19.98 -4.35 19.89
C ILE A 926 20.15 -5.42 18.83
N ILE A 927 19.55 -5.18 17.67
CA ILE A 927 19.79 -5.95 16.46
C ILE A 927 20.99 -5.36 15.70
N SER A 928 21.90 -6.24 15.27
CA SER A 928 23.09 -5.85 14.50
C SER A 928 23.30 -6.82 13.34
N GLY A 929 23.76 -6.29 12.21
CA GLY A 929 23.89 -7.03 10.96
C GLY A 929 24.56 -6.18 9.89
N PRO A 930 24.85 -6.76 8.71
CA PRO A 930 25.38 -6.00 7.59
C PRO A 930 24.29 -5.12 6.97
N GLU A 931 24.67 -4.00 6.34
CA GLU A 931 23.74 -3.15 5.57
C GLU A 931 23.31 -3.81 4.25
N SER A 932 24.11 -4.74 3.73
CA SER A 932 23.86 -5.45 2.48
C SER A 932 24.46 -6.86 2.46
N ILE A 933 23.91 -7.70 1.58
CA ILE A 933 24.36 -9.07 1.34
C ILE A 933 24.35 -9.37 -0.16
N CYS A 934 25.36 -10.09 -0.65
CA CYS A 934 25.36 -10.57 -2.03
C CYS A 934 24.40 -11.75 -2.19
N ALA A 935 23.68 -11.83 -3.31
CA ALA A 935 22.71 -12.89 -3.57
C ALA A 935 23.35 -14.28 -3.39
N GLY A 936 22.75 -15.12 -2.54
CA GLY A 936 23.25 -16.46 -2.24
C GLY A 936 24.46 -16.51 -1.29
N ASP A 937 24.94 -15.39 -0.76
CA ASP A 937 25.83 -15.41 0.40
C ASP A 937 25.03 -15.69 1.67
N ILE A 938 25.65 -16.35 2.65
CA ILE A 938 25.11 -16.46 4.00
C ILE A 938 25.80 -15.40 4.87
N LYS A 939 25.02 -14.51 5.48
CA LYS A 939 25.48 -13.57 6.52
C LYS A 939 24.69 -13.79 7.79
N LYS A 940 25.20 -13.23 8.89
CA LYS A 940 24.63 -13.40 10.22
C LYS A 940 24.14 -12.07 10.75
N ILE A 941 22.90 -12.04 11.23
CA ILE A 941 22.38 -10.98 12.10
C ILE A 941 22.35 -11.49 13.54
N SER A 942 22.64 -10.63 14.50
CA SER A 942 22.77 -10.99 15.91
C SER A 942 22.03 -10.00 16.80
N LEU A 943 21.44 -10.53 17.87
CA LEU A 943 20.81 -9.77 18.93
C LEU A 943 21.72 -9.75 20.15
N ASP A 944 21.90 -8.56 20.72
CA ASP A 944 22.67 -8.36 21.94
C ASP A 944 21.95 -7.45 22.92
N SER A 945 22.13 -7.67 24.23
CA SER A 945 21.52 -6.87 25.29
C SER A 945 22.16 -7.15 26.64
N GLU A 946 22.08 -6.16 27.53
CA GLU A 946 22.44 -6.33 28.95
C GLU A 946 21.39 -7.14 29.74
N ALA A 947 20.18 -7.30 29.22
CA ALA A 947 19.13 -8.12 29.83
C ALA A 947 19.15 -9.55 29.29
N VAL A 948 18.68 -10.51 30.11
CA VAL A 948 18.50 -11.89 29.66
C VAL A 948 17.17 -12.01 28.93
N PHE A 949 17.20 -12.59 27.73
CA PHE A 949 16.03 -12.78 26.87
C PHE A 949 16.16 -14.07 26.05
N GLU A 950 15.02 -14.58 25.60
CA GLU A 950 14.90 -15.60 24.56
C GLU A 950 14.30 -14.99 23.28
N VAL A 951 14.60 -15.58 22.14
CA VAL A 951 13.96 -15.21 20.87
C VAL A 951 12.79 -16.16 20.66
N VAL A 952 11.59 -15.60 20.52
CA VAL A 952 10.38 -16.38 20.27
C VAL A 952 10.30 -16.73 18.78
N ARG A 953 10.64 -15.77 17.92
CA ARG A 953 10.66 -15.94 16.46
C ARG A 953 11.36 -14.78 15.76
N TRP A 954 11.86 -15.04 14.56
CA TRP A 954 12.31 -14.02 13.63
C TRP A 954 11.24 -13.67 12.59
N ARG A 955 11.28 -12.43 12.09
CA ARG A 955 10.42 -11.98 10.99
C ARG A 955 11.23 -11.28 9.91
N ARG A 956 10.84 -11.48 8.66
CA ARG A 956 11.32 -10.77 7.47
C ARG A 956 10.12 -10.18 6.71
N ASN A 957 10.16 -8.89 6.43
CA ASN A 957 9.09 -8.18 5.71
C ASN A 957 7.70 -8.38 6.34
N GLY A 958 7.65 -8.52 7.68
CA GLY A 958 6.42 -8.77 8.44
C GLY A 958 6.02 -10.25 8.55
N THR A 959 6.61 -11.14 7.76
CA THR A 959 6.32 -12.59 7.76
C THR A 959 7.26 -13.35 8.70
N GLU A 960 6.74 -14.32 9.45
CA GLU A 960 7.51 -15.16 10.36
C GLU A 960 8.43 -16.12 9.61
N ILE A 961 9.69 -16.21 10.04
CA ILE A 961 10.66 -17.19 9.55
C ILE A 961 10.50 -18.45 10.42
N GLN A 962 9.95 -19.50 9.82
CA GLN A 962 9.56 -20.71 10.54
C GLN A 962 10.77 -21.44 11.14
N GLY A 963 10.68 -21.80 12.43
CA GLY A 963 11.69 -22.61 13.12
C GLY A 963 12.88 -21.84 13.70
N GLU A 964 12.99 -20.54 13.45
CA GLU A 964 14.14 -19.73 13.87
C GLU A 964 13.89 -19.02 15.21
N ASN A 965 14.62 -19.46 16.24
CA ASN A 965 14.53 -18.94 17.63
C ASN A 965 15.91 -18.70 18.28
N GLY A 966 16.98 -18.68 17.49
CA GLY A 966 18.32 -18.35 17.95
C GLY A 966 18.48 -16.85 18.20
N LYS A 967 19.41 -16.46 19.10
CA LYS A 967 19.86 -15.06 19.27
C LYS A 967 20.61 -14.50 18.06
N SER A 968 20.85 -15.35 17.07
CA SER A 968 21.34 -14.96 15.78
C SER A 968 20.60 -15.72 14.70
N LEU A 969 20.48 -15.09 13.55
CA LEU A 969 19.86 -15.66 12.36
C LEU A 969 20.85 -15.59 11.20
N GLU A 970 21.00 -16.71 10.50
CA GLU A 970 21.68 -16.75 9.20
C GLU A 970 20.67 -16.33 8.12
N ILE A 971 21.11 -15.42 7.25
CA ILE A 971 20.30 -14.82 6.20
C ILE A 971 20.99 -15.01 4.86
N GLU A 972 20.19 -15.31 3.83
CA GLU A 972 20.64 -15.47 2.44
C GLU A 972 20.03 -14.44 1.50
N GLU A 973 19.07 -13.67 2.00
CA GLU A 973 18.29 -12.72 1.23
C GLU A 973 18.15 -11.41 1.99
N GLY A 974 17.93 -10.33 1.26
CA GLY A 974 17.70 -9.00 1.81
C GLY A 974 16.25 -8.82 2.25
N GLY A 975 16.00 -7.83 3.09
CA GLY A 975 14.68 -7.51 3.60
C GLY A 975 14.74 -6.77 4.93
N VAL A 976 13.57 -6.51 5.49
CA VAL A 976 13.44 -5.86 6.81
C VAL A 976 13.29 -6.94 7.88
N TYR A 977 14.32 -7.10 8.69
CA TYR A 977 14.41 -8.10 9.74
C TYR A 977 14.14 -7.48 11.12
N HIS A 978 13.42 -8.20 11.96
CA HIS A 978 13.31 -7.96 13.40
C HIS A 978 12.96 -9.27 14.12
N ALA A 979 13.20 -9.31 15.42
CA ALA A 979 12.85 -10.46 16.24
C ALA A 979 11.73 -10.12 17.21
N VAL A 980 10.85 -11.09 17.44
CA VAL A 980 9.96 -11.10 18.59
C VAL A 980 10.70 -11.85 19.71
N ILE A 981 10.95 -11.15 20.81
CA ILE A 981 11.71 -11.65 21.95
C ILE A 981 10.83 -11.72 23.19
N ARG A 982 11.31 -12.45 24.21
CA ARG A 982 10.76 -12.43 25.56
C ARG A 982 11.90 -12.22 26.55
N TYR A 983 11.81 -11.19 27.38
CA TYR A 983 12.73 -11.00 28.50
C TYR A 983 12.49 -12.09 29.56
N GLU A 984 13.55 -12.58 30.20
CA GLU A 984 13.42 -13.56 31.28
C GLU A 984 12.72 -12.90 32.48
N GLY A 985 11.51 -13.37 32.80
CA GLY A 985 10.64 -12.76 33.81
C GLY A 985 9.92 -11.48 33.35
N GLY A 986 10.14 -11.04 32.11
CA GLY A 986 9.59 -9.80 31.55
C GLY A 986 8.62 -9.99 30.38
N CYS A 987 8.43 -8.93 29.60
CA CYS A 987 7.42 -8.88 28.55
C CYS A 987 7.88 -9.46 27.21
N LEU A 988 6.89 -9.82 26.38
CA LEU A 988 7.12 -10.04 24.95
C LEU A 988 7.35 -8.67 24.30
N SER A 989 8.41 -8.53 23.53
CA SER A 989 8.75 -7.29 22.83
C SER A 989 9.20 -7.60 21.40
N GLU A 990 9.06 -6.63 20.51
CA GLU A 990 9.74 -6.65 19.21
C GLU A 990 11.03 -5.83 19.30
N THR A 991 12.07 -6.26 18.59
CA THR A 991 13.29 -5.47 18.44
C THR A 991 13.06 -4.34 17.44
N GLU A 992 13.98 -3.37 17.40
CA GLU A 992 14.11 -2.48 16.25
C GLU A 992 14.28 -3.27 14.95
N LYS A 993 13.92 -2.63 13.84
CA LYS A 993 14.01 -3.21 12.50
C LYS A 993 15.34 -2.86 11.86
N ILE A 994 15.98 -3.85 11.24
CA ILE A 994 17.16 -3.65 10.39
C ILE A 994 16.80 -3.97 8.95
N GLU A 995 17.13 -3.07 8.03
CA GLU A 995 16.95 -3.26 6.59
C GLU A 995 18.27 -3.73 5.97
N ILE A 996 18.21 -4.81 5.19
CA ILE A 996 19.38 -5.42 4.55
C ILE A 996 19.11 -5.49 3.05
N LYS A 997 19.99 -4.90 2.25
CA LYS A 997 19.85 -4.88 0.79
C LYS A 997 20.44 -6.14 0.16
N THR A 998 19.76 -6.73 -0.82
CA THR A 998 20.36 -7.76 -1.70
C THR A 998 21.13 -7.09 -2.82
N LEU A 999 22.38 -7.47 -2.99
CA LEU A 999 23.27 -7.08 -4.08
C LEU A 999 23.45 -8.26 -5.02
N GLU A 1000 23.38 -8.04 -6.32
CA GLU A 1000 23.56 -9.11 -7.29
C GLU A 1000 25.03 -9.52 -7.41
N LYS A 1001 25.26 -10.84 -7.51
CA LYS A 1001 26.57 -11.38 -7.85
C LYS A 1001 26.80 -11.25 -9.36
N PRO A 1002 28.03 -10.99 -9.81
CA PRO A 1002 28.30 -10.92 -11.23
C PRO A 1002 28.18 -12.32 -11.88
N GLU A 1003 27.62 -12.41 -13.08
CA GLU A 1003 27.40 -13.66 -13.81
C GLU A 1003 28.11 -13.65 -15.16
N GLY A 1004 28.45 -14.82 -15.69
CA GLY A 1004 29.03 -14.97 -17.02
C GLY A 1004 29.68 -16.34 -17.23
N GLU A 1005 30.43 -16.48 -18.32
CA GLU A 1005 31.15 -17.69 -18.68
C GLU A 1005 32.60 -17.36 -19.09
N ILE A 1006 33.49 -18.34 -18.97
CA ILE A 1006 34.85 -18.22 -19.51
C ILE A 1006 34.78 -18.59 -20.99
N LEU A 1007 35.15 -17.67 -21.87
CA LEU A 1007 35.25 -17.92 -23.30
C LEU A 1007 36.64 -18.43 -23.67
N GLU A 1008 36.69 -19.44 -24.52
CA GLU A 1008 37.92 -20.01 -25.06
C GLU A 1008 38.16 -19.47 -26.48
N ASP A 1009 39.26 -18.72 -26.68
CA ASP A 1009 39.75 -18.32 -28.00
C ASP A 1009 41.18 -18.82 -28.21
N GLY A 1010 41.30 -20.02 -28.78
CA GLY A 1010 42.57 -20.69 -28.98
C GLY A 1010 43.30 -20.94 -27.67
N ASN A 1011 44.46 -20.29 -27.49
CA ASN A 1011 45.25 -20.38 -26.26
C ASN A 1011 44.99 -19.23 -25.28
N VAL A 1012 43.90 -18.47 -25.43
CA VAL A 1012 43.51 -17.37 -24.53
C VAL A 1012 42.16 -17.69 -23.89
N LEU A 1013 42.09 -17.56 -22.57
CA LEU A 1013 40.81 -17.54 -21.85
C LEU A 1013 40.39 -16.11 -21.61
N ILE A 1014 39.10 -15.83 -21.81
CA ILE A 1014 38.51 -14.52 -21.64
C ILE A 1014 37.42 -14.65 -20.57
N ALA A 1015 37.61 -13.95 -19.46
CA ALA A 1015 36.61 -13.81 -18.41
C ALA A 1015 35.50 -12.83 -18.85
N PRO A 1016 34.33 -12.82 -18.19
CA PRO A 1016 33.24 -11.92 -18.55
C PRO A 1016 33.67 -10.46 -18.51
N ASP A 1017 33.36 -9.71 -19.58
CA ASP A 1017 33.70 -8.29 -19.68
C ASP A 1017 32.86 -7.44 -18.69
N GLY A 1018 33.53 -6.56 -17.95
CA GLY A 1018 32.90 -5.60 -17.04
C GLY A 1018 33.91 -4.89 -16.13
N ASP A 1019 33.40 -3.98 -15.29
CA ASP A 1019 34.18 -3.31 -14.24
C ASP A 1019 34.34 -4.26 -13.04
N PHE A 1020 35.18 -5.28 -13.25
CA PHE A 1020 35.45 -6.35 -12.29
C PHE A 1020 36.93 -6.42 -11.92
N GLU A 1021 37.22 -6.83 -10.70
CA GLU A 1021 38.55 -7.30 -10.30
C GLU A 1021 38.63 -8.82 -10.50
N TYR A 1022 39.61 -9.31 -11.28
CA TYR A 1022 39.75 -10.73 -11.62
C TYR A 1022 40.89 -11.40 -10.86
N GLN A 1023 40.76 -12.69 -10.61
CA GLN A 1023 41.83 -13.56 -10.14
C GLN A 1023 41.70 -14.95 -10.77
N TRP A 1024 42.73 -15.36 -11.52
CA TRP A 1024 42.76 -16.69 -12.16
C TRP A 1024 43.31 -17.78 -11.24
N TYR A 1025 42.82 -19.00 -11.46
CA TYR A 1025 43.21 -20.21 -10.76
C TYR A 1025 43.49 -21.33 -11.77
N ARG A 1026 44.44 -22.21 -11.44
CA ARG A 1026 44.76 -23.41 -12.20
C ARG A 1026 44.81 -24.63 -11.30
N ASN A 1027 44.03 -25.65 -11.65
CA ASN A 1027 43.82 -26.86 -10.85
C ASN A 1027 43.42 -26.55 -9.39
N GLY A 1028 42.68 -25.46 -9.20
CA GLY A 1028 42.27 -24.96 -7.88
C GLY A 1028 43.34 -24.16 -7.12
N GLU A 1029 44.56 -23.99 -7.66
CA GLU A 1029 45.60 -23.14 -7.05
C GLU A 1029 45.63 -21.74 -7.69
N VAL A 1030 45.85 -20.71 -6.87
CA VAL A 1030 45.86 -19.31 -7.32
C VAL A 1030 47.04 -19.02 -8.26
N MET A 1031 46.79 -18.32 -9.36
CA MET A 1031 47.83 -17.85 -10.29
C MET A 1031 48.23 -16.42 -9.92
N VAL A 1032 49.30 -16.29 -9.12
CA VAL A 1032 49.74 -15.00 -8.56
C VAL A 1032 50.08 -13.99 -9.68
N GLY A 1033 49.40 -12.84 -9.66
CA GLY A 1033 49.62 -11.73 -10.61
C GLY A 1033 48.72 -11.74 -11.83
N GLU A 1034 48.00 -12.85 -12.08
CA GLU A 1034 47.06 -12.99 -13.19
C GLU A 1034 45.69 -12.40 -12.81
N THR A 1035 45.54 -11.09 -13.04
CA THR A 1035 44.36 -10.30 -12.63
C THR A 1035 43.67 -9.59 -13.80
N GLY A 1036 44.10 -9.86 -15.03
CA GLY A 1036 43.45 -9.35 -16.24
C GLY A 1036 42.18 -10.12 -16.59
N SER A 1037 41.30 -9.48 -17.37
CA SER A 1037 40.12 -10.13 -17.94
C SER A 1037 40.46 -11.21 -18.98
N THR A 1038 41.72 -11.26 -19.43
CA THR A 1038 42.23 -12.30 -20.35
C THR A 1038 43.43 -13.02 -19.74
N LEU A 1039 43.54 -14.33 -19.97
CA LEU A 1039 44.66 -15.18 -19.56
C LEU A 1039 45.23 -15.94 -20.75
N GLU A 1040 46.50 -15.72 -21.07
CA GLU A 1040 47.22 -16.53 -22.06
C GLU A 1040 47.71 -17.86 -21.45
N LEU A 1041 47.40 -18.95 -22.13
CA LEU A 1041 47.67 -20.31 -21.67
C LEU A 1041 48.95 -20.87 -22.31
N ASN A 1042 49.80 -21.45 -21.46
CA ASN A 1042 51.01 -22.15 -21.88
C ASN A 1042 51.16 -23.55 -21.27
N GLN A 1043 50.20 -23.97 -20.44
CA GLN A 1043 50.20 -25.24 -19.71
C GLN A 1043 48.80 -25.83 -19.69
N MET A 1044 48.70 -27.16 -19.73
CA MET A 1044 47.42 -27.86 -19.57
C MET A 1044 46.92 -27.76 -18.12
N GLY A 1045 45.61 -27.83 -17.94
CA GLY A 1045 44.99 -27.82 -16.61
C GLY A 1045 43.54 -27.36 -16.64
N LEU A 1046 42.92 -27.39 -15.47
CA LEU A 1046 41.59 -26.83 -15.22
C LEU A 1046 41.75 -25.37 -14.80
N TYR A 1047 41.21 -24.43 -15.58
CA TYR A 1047 41.34 -23.00 -15.31
C TYR A 1047 40.00 -22.41 -14.90
N SER A 1048 39.97 -21.71 -13.77
CA SER A 1048 38.79 -20.99 -13.28
C SER A 1048 39.15 -19.54 -12.97
N VAL A 1049 38.17 -18.65 -12.99
CA VAL A 1049 38.36 -17.23 -12.65
C VAL A 1049 37.34 -16.82 -11.59
N GLU A 1050 37.83 -16.15 -10.56
CA GLU A 1050 37.00 -15.37 -9.65
C GLU A 1050 36.98 -13.93 -10.12
N PHE A 1051 35.82 -13.30 -10.11
CA PHE A 1051 35.68 -11.90 -10.48
C PHE A 1051 34.69 -11.18 -9.57
N THR A 1052 35.07 -9.99 -9.13
CA THR A 1052 34.36 -9.20 -8.10
C THR A 1052 33.88 -7.89 -8.68
N ASN A 1053 32.60 -7.56 -8.48
CA ASN A 1053 32.01 -6.30 -8.95
C ASN A 1053 32.30 -5.13 -8.01
N SER A 1054 31.97 -3.92 -8.48
CA SER A 1054 32.14 -2.66 -7.74
C SER A 1054 31.38 -2.61 -6.41
N ASN A 1055 30.37 -3.48 -6.22
CA ASN A 1055 29.64 -3.64 -4.96
C ASN A 1055 30.28 -4.65 -3.98
N GLY A 1056 31.43 -5.23 -4.34
CA GLY A 1056 32.17 -6.20 -3.52
C GLY A 1056 31.63 -7.63 -3.57
N CYS A 1057 30.73 -7.94 -4.52
CA CYS A 1057 30.20 -9.29 -4.71
C CYS A 1057 31.05 -10.08 -5.72
N ALA A 1058 31.52 -11.27 -5.31
CA ALA A 1058 32.39 -12.12 -6.11
C ALA A 1058 31.64 -13.36 -6.62
N SER A 1059 32.00 -13.80 -7.83
CA SER A 1059 31.58 -15.07 -8.42
C SER A 1059 32.78 -15.85 -8.93
N MET A 1060 32.77 -17.15 -8.69
CA MET A 1060 33.74 -18.10 -9.26
C MET A 1060 33.10 -18.82 -10.44
N LEU A 1061 33.71 -18.71 -11.61
CA LEU A 1061 33.29 -19.50 -12.77
C LEU A 1061 33.84 -20.92 -12.70
N GLY A 1062 33.04 -21.88 -13.16
CA GLY A 1062 33.44 -23.27 -13.24
C GLY A 1062 34.70 -23.47 -14.10
N PRO A 1063 35.51 -24.51 -13.82
CA PRO A 1063 36.78 -24.69 -14.50
C PRO A 1063 36.61 -25.09 -15.97
N VAL A 1064 37.37 -24.44 -16.85
CA VAL A 1064 37.59 -24.80 -18.25
C VAL A 1064 38.77 -25.78 -18.36
N GLU A 1065 38.57 -26.91 -19.03
CA GLU A 1065 39.63 -27.92 -19.23
C GLU A 1065 40.46 -27.64 -20.47
N ILE A 1066 41.71 -27.20 -20.25
CA ILE A 1066 42.67 -26.94 -21.32
C ILE A 1066 43.49 -28.20 -21.61
N THR A 1067 43.21 -28.79 -22.78
CA THR A 1067 43.94 -29.92 -23.36
C THR A 1067 44.95 -29.45 -24.43
N ILE A 1068 45.73 -30.39 -24.97
CA ILE A 1068 46.76 -30.12 -26.00
C ILE A 1068 46.16 -29.43 -27.24
N SER A 1069 44.92 -29.76 -27.62
CA SER A 1069 44.24 -29.11 -28.75
C SER A 1069 43.90 -27.64 -28.49
N GLY A 1070 43.62 -27.26 -27.24
CA GLY A 1070 43.39 -25.86 -26.84
C GLY A 1070 44.68 -25.03 -26.89
N LEU A 1071 45.82 -25.60 -26.46
CA LEU A 1071 47.13 -24.92 -26.49
C LEU A 1071 47.68 -24.64 -27.91
N ILE A 1072 47.14 -25.27 -28.95
CA ILE A 1072 47.64 -25.19 -30.34
C ILE A 1072 46.68 -24.40 -31.26
N GLY A 1073 45.60 -23.79 -30.72
CA GLY A 1073 44.79 -22.82 -31.47
C GLY A 1073 43.93 -23.43 -32.58
N GLY A 1074 42.98 -24.31 -32.23
CA GLY A 1074 41.85 -24.64 -33.11
C GLY A 1074 42.16 -25.47 -34.37
N VAL A 1075 43.32 -26.11 -34.47
CA VAL A 1075 43.62 -27.01 -35.61
C VAL A 1075 42.99 -28.39 -35.36
N LEU A 1076 42.09 -28.82 -36.26
CA LEU A 1076 41.50 -30.17 -36.30
C LEU A 1076 42.59 -31.26 -36.20
N VAL A 1077 42.53 -32.09 -35.16
CA VAL A 1077 43.41 -33.25 -35.00
C VAL A 1077 42.60 -34.53 -35.12
N SER A 1078 42.91 -35.35 -36.14
CA SER A 1078 43.33 -36.75 -35.99
C SER A 1078 43.13 -37.54 -37.28
N GLN A 1079 44.24 -37.91 -37.92
CA GLN A 1079 44.36 -39.16 -38.67
C GLN A 1079 45.49 -39.98 -38.03
N GLU A 1080 45.35 -41.31 -38.00
CA GLU A 1080 46.24 -42.20 -37.23
C GLU A 1080 47.68 -42.16 -37.75
N LEU A 1081 48.60 -41.65 -36.92
CA LEU A 1081 50.04 -41.77 -37.10
C LEU A 1081 50.51 -43.13 -36.57
N LYS A 1082 51.09 -43.95 -37.44
CA LYS A 1082 51.61 -45.26 -37.07
C LYS A 1082 53.00 -45.10 -36.46
N ILE A 1083 53.14 -45.44 -35.18
CA ILE A 1083 54.38 -45.29 -34.41
C ILE A 1083 54.91 -46.67 -34.02
N TYR A 1084 56.12 -47.00 -34.44
CA TYR A 1084 56.73 -48.29 -34.11
C TYR A 1084 58.27 -48.29 -34.14
N PRO A 1085 58.93 -49.13 -33.30
CA PRO A 1085 58.32 -49.82 -32.17
C PRO A 1085 57.80 -48.82 -31.13
N ASN A 1086 56.71 -49.15 -30.43
CA ASN A 1086 56.15 -48.31 -29.38
C ASN A 1086 55.53 -49.25 -28.32
N PRO A 1087 56.20 -49.54 -27.19
CA PRO A 1087 57.34 -48.80 -26.62
C PRO A 1087 58.64 -48.87 -27.44
N VAL A 1088 59.45 -47.81 -27.39
CA VAL A 1088 60.72 -47.65 -28.11
C VAL A 1088 61.91 -47.57 -27.15
N LEU A 1089 63.04 -48.15 -27.58
CA LEU A 1089 64.35 -48.01 -26.94
C LEU A 1089 65.14 -46.87 -27.57
N ASP A 1090 65.68 -47.03 -28.78
CA ASP A 1090 66.61 -46.04 -29.34
C ASP A 1090 66.02 -45.26 -30.52
N GLU A 1091 65.34 -45.95 -31.44
CA GLU A 1091 64.86 -45.37 -32.69
C GLU A 1091 63.36 -45.60 -32.85
N VAL A 1092 62.63 -44.57 -33.24
CA VAL A 1092 61.18 -44.63 -33.48
C VAL A 1092 60.86 -44.25 -34.93
N VAL A 1093 59.98 -45.02 -35.55
CA VAL A 1093 59.42 -44.74 -36.87
C VAL A 1093 58.04 -44.10 -36.70
N LEU A 1094 57.81 -43.02 -37.42
CA LEU A 1094 56.53 -42.32 -37.55
C LEU A 1094 56.10 -42.40 -39.02
N GLU A 1095 54.95 -43.00 -39.29
CA GLU A 1095 54.48 -43.29 -40.66
C GLU A 1095 53.00 -42.90 -40.80
N THR A 1096 52.63 -42.21 -41.88
CA THR A 1096 51.21 -41.92 -42.17
C THR A 1096 50.46 -43.20 -42.53
N THR A 1097 49.15 -43.22 -42.30
CA THR A 1097 48.26 -44.28 -42.80
C THR A 1097 47.45 -43.75 -43.98
N GLY A 1098 47.50 -44.41 -45.15
CA GLY A 1098 46.85 -43.93 -46.38
C GLY A 1098 47.77 -43.11 -47.30
N ASP A 1099 47.18 -42.32 -48.20
CA ASP A 1099 47.89 -41.56 -49.26
C ASP A 1099 48.36 -40.16 -48.81
N PHE A 1100 48.57 -39.93 -47.51
CA PHE A 1100 48.92 -38.62 -46.97
C PHE A 1100 50.42 -38.36 -46.89
N GLU A 1101 50.79 -37.09 -47.14
CA GLU A 1101 52.17 -36.62 -47.11
C GLU A 1101 52.42 -35.56 -46.02
N PHE A 1102 53.54 -35.72 -45.32
CA PHE A 1102 54.15 -34.79 -44.37
C PHE A 1102 54.84 -33.63 -45.09
N ILE A 1103 54.73 -32.44 -44.51
CA ILE A 1103 55.61 -31.31 -44.86
C ILE A 1103 56.98 -31.57 -44.22
N PRO A 1104 58.09 -31.49 -44.99
CA PRO A 1104 59.45 -31.66 -44.48
C PRO A 1104 59.75 -30.79 -43.25
N ASP A 1105 60.46 -31.36 -42.25
CA ASP A 1105 60.96 -30.64 -41.06
C ASP A 1105 59.91 -30.00 -40.13
N THR A 1106 58.64 -30.38 -40.23
CA THR A 1106 57.55 -29.86 -39.35
C THR A 1106 57.31 -30.68 -38.08
N TRP A 1107 58.06 -31.76 -37.87
CA TRP A 1107 57.87 -32.64 -36.73
C TRP A 1107 58.34 -32.00 -35.41
N LYS A 1108 57.52 -32.07 -34.36
CA LYS A 1108 57.81 -31.58 -33.01
C LYS A 1108 57.53 -32.67 -31.99
N VAL A 1109 58.46 -32.90 -31.07
CA VAL A 1109 58.32 -33.84 -29.94
C VAL A 1109 58.34 -33.04 -28.64
N ARG A 1110 57.33 -33.28 -27.81
CA ARG A 1110 57.16 -32.63 -26.50
C ARG A 1110 57.15 -33.67 -25.39
N ASP A 1111 57.68 -33.31 -24.23
CA ASP A 1111 57.55 -34.12 -23.01
C ASP A 1111 56.14 -34.05 -22.43
N ALA A 1112 55.88 -34.80 -21.35
CA ALA A 1112 54.58 -34.84 -20.68
C ALA A 1112 54.11 -33.49 -20.11
N ASN A 1113 55.01 -32.50 -19.97
CA ASN A 1113 54.69 -31.14 -19.51
C ASN A 1113 54.53 -30.16 -20.67
N GLY A 1114 54.54 -30.63 -21.93
CA GLY A 1114 54.39 -29.82 -23.12
C GLY A 1114 55.66 -29.10 -23.59
N LYS A 1115 56.81 -29.33 -22.93
CA LYS A 1115 58.08 -28.72 -23.33
C LYS A 1115 58.64 -29.42 -24.57
N GLU A 1116 59.02 -28.64 -25.58
CA GLU A 1116 59.65 -29.17 -26.78
C GLU A 1116 61.05 -29.73 -26.49
N VAL A 1117 61.31 -30.95 -26.96
CA VAL A 1117 62.55 -31.71 -26.72
C VAL A 1117 63.29 -32.08 -28.01
N ASN A 1118 62.92 -31.49 -29.15
CA ASN A 1118 63.54 -31.72 -30.46
C ASN A 1118 65.07 -31.60 -30.44
N VAL A 1119 65.63 -30.70 -29.61
CA VAL A 1119 67.08 -30.51 -29.46
C VAL A 1119 67.83 -31.77 -28.99
N ASN A 1120 67.12 -32.72 -28.39
CA ASN A 1120 67.64 -33.99 -27.88
C ASN A 1120 67.28 -35.18 -28.80
N ILE A 1121 66.82 -34.92 -30.01
CA ILE A 1121 66.40 -35.93 -30.97
C ILE A 1121 67.16 -35.71 -32.27
N THR A 1122 67.69 -36.78 -32.87
CA THR A 1122 68.37 -36.70 -34.16
C THR A 1122 67.50 -37.31 -35.25
N LEU A 1123 67.26 -36.57 -36.34
CA LEU A 1123 66.58 -37.11 -37.52
C LEU A 1123 67.51 -38.08 -38.26
N ILE A 1124 67.09 -39.34 -38.39
CA ILE A 1124 67.85 -40.35 -39.15
C ILE A 1124 67.51 -40.26 -40.65
N SER A 1125 66.21 -40.20 -40.97
CA SER A 1125 65.73 -40.04 -42.35
C SER A 1125 64.28 -39.57 -42.38
N GLN A 1126 63.91 -38.89 -43.46
CA GLN A 1126 62.54 -38.46 -43.73
C GLN A 1126 62.20 -38.64 -45.22
N THR A 1127 61.01 -39.15 -45.49
CA THR A 1127 60.32 -39.15 -46.80
C THR A 1127 58.99 -38.39 -46.68
N SER A 1128 58.25 -38.24 -47.78
CA SER A 1128 56.93 -37.60 -47.74
C SER A 1128 55.93 -38.33 -46.83
N SER A 1129 56.08 -39.61 -46.51
CA SER A 1129 55.12 -40.36 -45.68
C SER A 1129 55.71 -41.03 -44.43
N ARG A 1130 57.02 -40.86 -44.18
CA ARG A 1130 57.72 -41.57 -43.11
C ARG A 1130 58.89 -40.79 -42.53
N ILE A 1131 59.01 -40.79 -41.20
CA ILE A 1131 60.08 -40.16 -40.42
C ILE A 1131 60.71 -41.21 -39.49
N ILE A 1132 62.03 -41.23 -39.39
CA ILE A 1132 62.78 -42.07 -38.45
C ILE A 1132 63.63 -41.17 -37.54
N LEU A 1133 63.42 -41.27 -36.23
CA LEU A 1133 64.06 -40.44 -35.21
C LEU A 1133 64.92 -41.29 -34.27
N ASP A 1134 66.17 -40.89 -34.01
CA ASP A 1134 66.98 -41.36 -32.87
C ASP A 1134 66.59 -40.54 -31.62
N ILE A 1135 65.99 -41.22 -30.66
CA ILE A 1135 65.51 -40.66 -29.40
C ILE A 1135 66.30 -41.19 -28.19
N ARG A 1136 67.49 -41.79 -28.39
CA ARG A 1136 68.29 -42.40 -27.31
C ARG A 1136 68.62 -41.43 -26.18
N SER A 1137 68.73 -40.13 -26.50
CA SER A 1137 69.08 -39.10 -25.51
C SER A 1137 67.89 -38.59 -24.69
N LEU A 1138 66.66 -39.00 -25.03
CA LEU A 1138 65.47 -38.74 -24.21
C LEU A 1138 65.44 -39.66 -22.98
N ALA A 1139 65.06 -39.11 -21.83
CA ALA A 1139 64.79 -39.89 -20.63
C ALA A 1139 63.60 -40.85 -20.85
N SER A 1140 63.53 -41.95 -20.11
CA SER A 1140 62.36 -42.83 -20.17
C SER A 1140 61.11 -42.09 -19.71
N GLY A 1141 60.04 -42.19 -20.48
CA GLY A 1141 58.84 -41.39 -20.27
C GLY A 1141 57.89 -41.43 -21.47
N VAL A 1142 56.81 -40.67 -21.33
CA VAL A 1142 55.82 -40.46 -22.39
C VAL A 1142 56.14 -39.15 -23.09
N TYR A 1143 56.19 -39.20 -24.41
CA TYR A 1143 56.39 -38.04 -25.28
C TYR A 1143 55.25 -37.97 -26.29
N LEU A 1144 54.90 -36.76 -26.69
CA LEU A 1144 53.93 -36.51 -27.75
C LEU A 1144 54.68 -36.03 -28.98
N VAL A 1145 54.32 -36.54 -30.16
CA VAL A 1145 54.81 -36.04 -31.45
C VAL A 1145 53.68 -35.40 -32.24
N ALA A 1146 53.99 -34.28 -32.90
CA ALA A 1146 53.12 -33.56 -33.81
C ALA A 1146 53.85 -33.33 -35.15
N ILE A 1147 53.18 -33.53 -36.29
CA ILE A 1147 53.76 -33.34 -37.64
C ILE A 1147 52.70 -32.67 -38.53
N GLU A 1148 53.07 -31.66 -39.31
CA GLU A 1148 52.16 -31.01 -40.26
C GLU A 1148 52.16 -31.75 -41.62
N GLY A 1149 50.99 -31.90 -42.24
CA GLY A 1149 50.80 -32.45 -43.59
C GLY A 1149 50.43 -31.40 -44.63
N GLU A 1150 50.62 -31.73 -45.92
CA GLU A 1150 50.48 -30.76 -47.04
C GLU A 1150 49.06 -30.15 -47.17
N GLU A 1151 48.02 -30.82 -46.67
CA GLU A 1151 46.62 -30.34 -46.70
C GLU A 1151 46.19 -29.58 -45.42
N LYS A 1152 47.13 -28.94 -44.72
CA LYS A 1152 46.89 -28.24 -43.43
C LYS A 1152 46.36 -29.15 -42.30
N GLN A 1153 46.66 -30.44 -42.38
CA GLN A 1153 46.32 -31.44 -41.37
C GLN A 1153 47.46 -31.65 -40.36
N LEU A 1154 47.13 -31.93 -39.11
CA LEU A 1154 48.11 -32.18 -38.05
C LEU A 1154 48.07 -33.66 -37.60
N PHE A 1155 49.19 -34.37 -37.78
CA PHE A 1155 49.38 -35.75 -37.30
C PHE A 1155 49.89 -35.71 -35.87
N LEU A 1156 49.13 -36.27 -34.93
CA LEU A 1156 49.58 -36.46 -33.55
C LEU A 1156 49.83 -37.94 -33.26
N GLY A 1157 50.81 -38.23 -32.41
CA GLY A 1157 50.96 -39.55 -31.83
C GLY A 1157 51.76 -39.55 -30.54
N ARG A 1158 51.69 -40.67 -29.82
CA ARG A 1158 52.32 -40.84 -28.50
C ARG A 1158 53.49 -41.80 -28.60
N ILE A 1159 54.67 -41.37 -28.16
CA ILE A 1159 55.88 -42.18 -28.07
C ILE A 1159 56.10 -42.58 -26.60
N LEU A 1160 56.18 -43.88 -26.32
CA LEU A 1160 56.55 -44.40 -25.00
C LEU A 1160 58.02 -44.86 -25.04
N LYS A 1161 58.91 -44.05 -24.47
CA LYS A 1161 60.34 -44.36 -24.33
C LYS A 1161 60.58 -45.18 -23.07
N ILE A 1162 61.13 -46.38 -23.23
CA ILE A 1162 61.56 -47.24 -22.11
C ILE A 1162 63.09 -47.29 -22.01
N LYS A 1163 63.61 -47.82 -20.89
CA LYS A 1163 65.07 -47.92 -20.65
C LYS A 1163 65.72 -48.99 -21.49
#